data_AF-A0A7C7VKW3-F1
#
_entry.id   AF-A0A7C7VKW3-F1
#
_cell.length_a   1.000
_cell.length_b   1.000
_cell.length_c   1.000
_cell.angle_alpha   90.00
_cell.angle_beta   90.00
_cell.angle_gamma   90.00
#
_symmetry.space_group_name_H-M   'P 1'
#
loop_
_entity.id
_entity.type
_entity.pdbx_description
1 polymer ?
#
loop_
_entity_poly.entity_id
_entity_poly.type
_entity_poly.pdbx_seq_one_letter_code
_entity_poly.pdbx_strand_id
1 'polypeptide(L)'
;MRRSEISQATSEKGNGPLGLFHPAVRGWFARTFKAPTPPQLLGWPHIAAGENTLILAPTGSGKTLAAFLACINHLLEELLAGSTTEGVQVLYISPLKALNYDIERNLQAPLTGIMEVADQLGLVLPEIRVAVRTGDTTQHERQHMIRRPPHILITTPESLHLILTSHRAREILRPVQYLIVDEIHAISDNKRGTFLALLLERLERLAGRSFLRIGLSATQKPLDEVGRFLGGYERICRGNGIEFVPRRVAIVDAGMRKELDLKVLCPVQDLRDLPEDSIWPAIYRKLLELIRNHRSTLIFANNRRAVERITSEINNLAGYELVRAHHGSVSKQMRRGIERELKEGKLPALVATASLELGIDMGAIDLVCQVESPKSVATGLQRVGRAGHLYKAASKGRLLPKTRSDLLETVVISDAMRHARVSSLKIPRNCLDVLAQQIVAIVAMEPWDVDELYDQVRQAYPYRDLPRLVFNSVLEMLSGRYPSEAFRDLRPRISWDRMNNRLHPMPGSQRLTVVNGGAIPDTGQFGVYLEDGSTRVGELDEEFVYETRIGDLFILGTNTWRVTDIGPDRVIVAPASPGPARMPFWRGEYFSRDHELGRHLGAFCRQLRERLNDPTCQAWLRRRYDIDPNAAFNLCQYLRDQEERGETIPDDRTVLIEGFRDEIGDLRLALLSPFGGRVHLAWRLAILAQFRRQWQIQPESMHSDTGILFRLTFEDIGRAVQAIRDVSPDNLEELVIEELAGSPLFGLRFRQNAARALLLPRGKPGRRTPLWLQRLKARDLLEIARQYESFPIVVETYRECMQDFLEIEGLKELLGRIEAGEVKVIVRERQRPSPFASSLMFDFTATYLYEWDQPKAGARIAPAVDQGLLKELLQPAEIAQLVDDGAVKEVEGRLQGEREGYRARTDAELLELLRRIGDLTREEIEERLVGDAPETLNRLSTEHRLLQIFIPDVEEPWRWIDAEEYPLYRDAFSDPSAGTDSFEGYQTVSIGTGDKKTSCPVRDLLPGALLGVKTDRDQAQRIILERFLRSHAMTTVADIRKRYPFDEGFIRGVLQELEADGAVMQIRGVMDEGPTRWAFRETIERIRRLTMA
;
A
#
# COMPACT_ATOMS: atom_id res chain seq x y z
N MET A 1 -20.44 6.78 -31.22
CA MET A 1 -20.74 7.36 -32.55
C MET A 1 -20.24 6.41 -33.63
N ARG A 2 -21.02 6.23 -34.71
CA ARG A 2 -20.75 5.23 -35.76
C ARG A 2 -19.59 5.68 -36.66
N ARG A 3 -18.75 4.73 -37.09
CA ARG A 3 -17.57 4.89 -37.99
C ARG A 3 -17.80 5.75 -39.25
N SER A 4 -19.05 5.98 -39.66
CA SER A 4 -19.42 6.70 -40.87
C SER A 4 -19.26 8.22 -40.78
N GLU A 5 -19.44 8.83 -39.60
CA GLU A 5 -19.45 10.30 -39.48
C GLU A 5 -18.04 10.92 -39.46
N ILE A 6 -17.04 10.18 -38.96
CA ILE A 6 -15.62 10.60 -38.95
C ILE A 6 -15.02 10.59 -40.38
N SER A 7 -15.58 9.76 -41.28
CA SER A 7 -15.11 9.64 -42.66
C SER A 7 -15.50 10.82 -43.55
N GLN A 8 -16.54 11.58 -43.21
CA GLN A 8 -17.00 12.69 -44.05
C GLN A 8 -16.27 14.00 -43.76
N ALA A 9 -15.88 14.27 -42.50
CA ALA A 9 -15.13 15.48 -42.13
C ALA A 9 -13.64 15.45 -42.55
N THR A 10 -13.11 14.28 -42.94
CA THR A 10 -11.70 14.06 -43.30
C THR A 10 -11.43 14.07 -44.81
N SER A 11 -12.46 14.26 -45.64
CA SER A 11 -12.35 14.08 -47.10
C SER A 11 -11.94 15.32 -47.91
N GLU A 12 -11.85 16.51 -47.33
CA GLU A 12 -11.55 17.75 -48.09
C GLU A 12 -10.07 18.18 -48.14
N LYS A 13 -9.15 17.48 -47.48
CA LYS A 13 -7.69 17.66 -47.69
C LYS A 13 -7.01 16.30 -47.60
N GLY A 14 -6.39 15.83 -48.69
CA GLY A 14 -5.82 14.48 -48.87
C GLY A 14 -4.65 14.05 -47.96
N ASN A 15 -4.62 14.48 -46.69
CA ASN A 15 -3.56 14.23 -45.70
C ASN A 15 -4.01 13.38 -44.49
N GLY A 16 -5.27 12.96 -44.40
CA GLY A 16 -5.78 12.17 -43.27
C GLY A 16 -5.56 12.85 -41.89
N PRO A 17 -5.50 12.10 -40.77
CA PRO A 17 -5.27 12.65 -39.42
C PRO A 17 -3.96 13.43 -39.27
N LEU A 18 -2.97 13.23 -40.15
CA LEU A 18 -1.73 14.04 -40.18
C LEU A 18 -1.98 15.50 -40.60
N GLY A 19 -3.14 15.79 -41.18
CA GLY A 19 -3.57 17.16 -41.49
C GLY A 19 -3.82 18.03 -40.26
N LEU A 20 -3.95 17.43 -39.06
CA LEU A 20 -4.12 18.13 -37.79
C LEU A 20 -2.83 18.77 -37.26
N PHE A 21 -1.68 18.43 -37.84
CA PHE A 21 -0.36 18.84 -37.33
C PHE A 21 0.24 20.00 -38.13
N HIS A 22 1.00 20.84 -37.42
CA HIS A 22 1.83 21.88 -37.98
C HIS A 22 2.73 21.32 -39.11
N PRO A 23 2.97 22.08 -40.21
CA PRO A 23 3.71 21.60 -41.37
C PRO A 23 5.07 20.95 -41.06
N ALA A 24 5.82 21.49 -40.10
CA ALA A 24 7.11 20.93 -39.67
C ALA A 24 6.95 19.56 -38.98
N VAL A 25 5.95 19.42 -38.10
CA VAL A 25 5.65 18.17 -37.38
C VAL A 25 5.21 17.08 -38.36
N ARG A 26 4.30 17.44 -39.27
CA ARG A 26 3.83 16.57 -40.36
C ARG A 26 4.98 16.14 -41.28
N GLY A 27 5.83 17.09 -41.67
CA GLY A 27 6.97 16.83 -42.56
C GLY A 27 8.00 15.89 -41.94
N TRP A 28 8.31 16.07 -40.65
CA TRP A 28 9.18 15.16 -39.91
C TRP A 28 8.59 13.75 -39.82
N PHE A 29 7.30 13.64 -39.48
CA PHE A 29 6.64 12.34 -39.35
C PHE A 29 6.68 11.57 -40.69
N ALA A 30 6.33 12.23 -41.80
CA ALA A 30 6.31 11.62 -43.12
C ALA A 30 7.69 11.17 -43.64
N ARG A 31 8.77 11.83 -43.20
CA ARG A 31 10.15 11.42 -43.50
C ARG A 31 10.61 10.24 -42.66
N THR A 32 10.17 10.19 -41.40
CA THR A 32 10.64 9.20 -40.42
C THR A 32 9.88 7.89 -40.51
N PHE A 33 8.58 7.93 -40.79
CA PHE A 33 7.68 6.77 -40.78
C PHE A 33 6.92 6.62 -42.08
N LYS A 34 6.68 5.37 -42.49
CA LYS A 34 5.92 5.06 -43.71
C LYS A 34 4.45 5.49 -43.63
N ALA A 35 3.82 5.30 -42.47
CA ALA A 35 2.44 5.66 -42.20
C ALA A 35 2.17 5.70 -40.69
N PRO A 36 1.14 6.44 -40.22
CA PRO A 36 0.70 6.39 -38.84
C PRO A 36 0.16 5.02 -38.41
N THR A 37 0.39 4.65 -37.16
CA THR A 37 -0.13 3.41 -36.57
C THR A 37 -1.58 3.58 -36.09
N PRO A 38 -2.33 2.50 -35.83
CA PRO A 38 -3.71 2.59 -35.33
C PRO A 38 -3.90 3.43 -34.05
N PRO A 39 -3.08 3.33 -32.98
CA PRO A 39 -3.25 4.21 -31.82
C PRO A 39 -3.04 5.70 -32.16
N GLN A 40 -2.25 6.01 -33.19
CA GLN A 40 -2.04 7.36 -33.67
C GLN A 40 -3.26 7.86 -34.47
N LEU A 41 -3.69 7.09 -35.48
CA LEU A 41 -4.85 7.44 -36.32
C LEU A 41 -6.14 7.64 -35.52
N LEU A 42 -6.36 6.78 -34.52
CA LEU A 42 -7.56 6.82 -33.70
C LEU A 42 -7.44 7.78 -32.52
N GLY A 43 -6.23 7.97 -31.96
CA GLY A 43 -6.00 8.81 -30.79
C GLY A 43 -5.93 10.31 -31.11
N TRP A 44 -5.26 10.69 -32.19
CA TRP A 44 -5.03 12.10 -32.52
C TRP A 44 -6.31 12.94 -32.66
N PRO A 45 -7.40 12.47 -33.29
CA PRO A 45 -8.63 13.27 -33.38
C PRO A 45 -9.24 13.62 -32.02
N HIS A 46 -9.21 12.70 -31.05
CA HIS A 46 -9.74 12.94 -29.70
C HIS A 46 -8.85 13.90 -28.91
N ILE A 47 -7.53 13.71 -28.97
CA ILE A 47 -6.58 14.58 -28.28
C ILE A 47 -6.65 16.01 -28.85
N ALA A 48 -6.69 16.16 -30.17
CA ALA A 48 -6.80 17.46 -30.84
C ALA A 48 -8.13 18.17 -30.57
N ALA A 49 -9.21 17.41 -30.31
CA ALA A 49 -10.51 17.96 -29.91
C ALA A 49 -10.58 18.39 -28.43
N GLY A 50 -9.49 18.21 -27.66
CA GLY A 50 -9.48 18.51 -26.23
C GLY A 50 -10.24 17.49 -25.37
N GLU A 51 -10.44 16.26 -25.86
CA GLU A 51 -11.07 15.17 -25.09
C GLU A 51 -10.02 14.35 -24.32
N ASN A 52 -10.24 14.13 -23.02
CA ASN A 52 -9.41 13.16 -22.27
C ASN A 52 -9.45 11.81 -22.98
N THR A 53 -8.31 11.14 -23.11
CA THR A 53 -8.19 9.97 -23.99
C THR A 53 -7.46 8.82 -23.30
N LEU A 54 -8.04 7.63 -23.31
CA LEU A 54 -7.38 6.39 -22.87
C LEU A 54 -7.06 5.54 -24.10
N ILE A 55 -5.77 5.34 -24.40
CA ILE A 55 -5.30 4.56 -25.54
C ILE A 55 -4.87 3.17 -25.07
N LEU A 56 -5.59 2.14 -25.51
CA LEU A 56 -5.21 0.74 -25.39
C LEU A 56 -4.50 0.30 -26.68
N ALA A 57 -3.21 -0.01 -26.58
CA ALA A 57 -2.44 -0.56 -27.69
C ALA A 57 -1.23 -1.37 -27.20
N PRO A 58 -0.81 -2.44 -27.91
CA PRO A 58 0.34 -3.24 -27.50
C PRO A 58 1.64 -2.44 -27.37
N THR A 59 2.62 -3.01 -26.68
CA THR A 59 4.00 -2.50 -26.69
C THR A 59 4.55 -2.46 -28.12
N GLY A 60 5.33 -1.42 -28.43
CA GLY A 60 5.89 -1.22 -29.78
C GLY A 60 4.92 -0.69 -30.84
N SER A 61 3.65 -0.41 -30.50
CA SER A 61 2.64 0.11 -31.44
C SER A 61 2.72 1.63 -31.70
N GLY A 62 3.65 2.33 -31.04
CA GLY A 62 3.77 3.79 -31.14
C GLY A 62 2.82 4.59 -30.24
N LYS A 63 2.19 3.97 -29.22
CA LYS A 63 1.26 4.62 -28.27
C LYS A 63 1.83 5.87 -27.60
N THR A 64 3.11 5.82 -27.21
CA THR A 64 3.80 6.93 -26.55
C THR A 64 4.01 8.10 -27.50
N LEU A 65 4.40 7.83 -28.75
CA LEU A 65 4.52 8.86 -29.79
C LEU A 65 3.14 9.44 -30.14
N ALA A 66 2.06 8.64 -30.09
CA ALA A 66 0.71 9.15 -30.32
C ALA A 66 0.35 10.29 -29.35
N ALA A 67 0.61 10.10 -28.05
CA ALA A 67 0.38 11.12 -27.04
C ALA A 67 1.34 12.31 -27.17
N PHE A 68 2.66 12.05 -27.22
CA PHE A 68 3.64 13.13 -27.24
C PHE A 68 3.57 13.98 -28.50
N LEU A 69 3.34 13.40 -29.67
CA LEU A 69 3.32 14.18 -30.91
C LEU A 69 2.18 15.20 -30.92
N ALA A 70 1.02 14.83 -30.39
CA ALA A 70 -0.11 15.75 -30.23
C ALA A 70 0.20 16.88 -29.24
N CYS A 71 0.78 16.55 -28.07
CA CYS A 71 1.19 17.56 -27.10
C CYS A 71 2.30 18.49 -27.62
N ILE A 72 3.29 17.95 -28.35
CA ILE A 72 4.37 18.73 -28.96
C ILE A 72 3.81 19.68 -30.02
N ASN A 73 2.84 19.22 -30.82
CA ASN A 73 2.22 20.06 -31.83
C ASN A 73 1.53 21.29 -31.22
N HIS A 74 0.68 21.08 -30.22
CA HIS A 74 -0.01 22.19 -29.56
C HIS A 74 0.95 23.10 -28.82
N LEU A 75 1.93 22.55 -28.10
CA LEU A 75 2.97 23.35 -27.44
C LEU A 75 3.72 24.23 -28.45
N LEU A 76 4.03 23.70 -29.63
CA LEU A 76 4.70 24.45 -30.68
C LEU A 76 3.83 25.60 -31.21
N GLU A 77 2.55 25.32 -31.49
CA GLU A 77 1.59 26.32 -31.96
C GLU A 77 1.40 27.46 -30.94
N GLU A 78 1.31 27.13 -29.65
CA GLU A 78 1.19 28.15 -28.59
C GLU A 78 2.47 28.98 -28.44
N LEU A 79 3.65 28.35 -28.51
CA LEU A 79 4.92 29.07 -28.42
C LEU A 79 5.08 30.04 -29.61
N LEU A 80 4.65 29.64 -30.80
CA LEU A 80 4.64 30.49 -32.00
C LEU A 80 3.64 31.65 -31.88
N ALA A 81 2.48 31.41 -31.25
CA ALA A 81 1.48 32.43 -31.00
C ALA A 81 1.88 33.43 -29.88
N GLY A 82 2.97 33.16 -29.16
CA GLY A 82 3.38 33.93 -27.98
C GLY A 82 2.40 33.83 -26.80
N SER A 83 1.52 32.81 -26.82
CA SER A 83 0.44 32.63 -25.84
C SER A 83 0.85 31.78 -24.64
N THR A 84 2.02 31.15 -24.65
CA THR A 84 2.51 30.33 -23.54
C THR A 84 3.04 31.15 -22.38
N THR A 85 2.55 30.86 -21.17
CA THR A 85 3.22 31.26 -19.92
C THR A 85 4.44 30.38 -19.66
N GLU A 86 5.53 30.96 -19.15
CA GLU A 86 6.73 30.22 -18.72
C GLU A 86 6.38 29.18 -17.64
N GLY A 87 6.86 27.94 -17.78
CA GLY A 87 6.52 26.83 -16.90
C GLY A 87 6.40 25.50 -17.64
N VAL A 88 5.86 24.49 -16.95
CA VAL A 88 5.57 23.14 -17.47
C VAL A 88 4.18 23.13 -18.09
N GLN A 89 4.07 22.80 -19.38
CA GLN A 89 2.79 22.63 -20.08
C GLN A 89 2.41 21.15 -20.24
N VAL A 90 3.41 20.26 -20.39
CA VAL A 90 3.19 18.82 -20.54
C VAL A 90 3.83 18.08 -19.38
N LEU A 91 3.00 17.42 -18.57
CA LEU A 91 3.44 16.57 -17.47
C LEU A 91 3.32 15.11 -17.87
N TYR A 92 4.43 14.39 -17.86
CA TYR A 92 4.46 12.95 -18.10
C TYR A 92 4.73 12.20 -16.79
N ILE A 93 3.83 11.29 -16.44
CA ILE A 93 3.91 10.43 -15.27
C ILE A 93 4.18 9.01 -15.71
N SER A 94 5.29 8.46 -15.24
CA SER A 94 5.64 7.05 -15.42
C SER A 94 5.68 6.30 -14.10
N PRO A 95 5.29 5.00 -14.10
CA PRO A 95 5.38 4.17 -12.91
C PRO A 95 6.83 3.84 -12.53
N LEU A 96 7.78 3.84 -13.47
CA LEU A 96 9.13 3.35 -13.24
C LEU A 96 10.18 4.42 -13.50
N LYS A 97 11.12 4.56 -12.56
CA LYS A 97 12.25 5.51 -12.71
C LYS A 97 13.09 5.24 -13.97
N ALA A 98 13.27 3.97 -14.34
CA ALA A 98 14.08 3.57 -15.49
C ALA A 98 13.49 4.10 -16.81
N LEU A 99 12.16 3.99 -16.97
CA LEU A 99 11.44 4.45 -18.14
C LEU A 99 11.60 5.96 -18.38
N ASN A 100 11.76 6.77 -17.33
CA ASN A 100 11.81 8.24 -17.47
C ASN A 100 12.97 8.73 -18.35
N TYR A 101 14.18 8.21 -18.14
CA TYR A 101 15.36 8.60 -18.92
C TYR A 101 15.30 8.07 -20.36
N ASP A 102 14.67 6.90 -20.55
CA ASP A 102 14.46 6.36 -21.89
C ASP A 102 13.48 7.20 -22.70
N ILE A 103 12.40 7.68 -22.08
CA ILE A 103 11.45 8.60 -22.70
C ILE A 103 12.11 9.93 -23.06
N GLU A 104 12.88 10.51 -22.15
CA GLU A 104 13.63 11.75 -22.42
C GLU A 104 14.54 11.61 -23.64
N ARG A 105 15.31 10.50 -23.72
CA ARG A 105 16.15 10.21 -24.88
C ARG A 105 15.33 10.00 -26.16
N ASN A 106 14.23 9.25 -26.07
CA ASN A 106 13.37 8.96 -27.23
C ASN A 106 12.66 10.22 -27.76
N LEU A 107 12.47 11.26 -26.93
CA LEU A 107 11.93 12.55 -27.33
C LEU A 107 12.93 13.44 -28.07
N GLN A 108 14.24 13.20 -27.95
CA GLN A 108 15.23 14.00 -28.68
C GLN A 108 15.08 13.82 -30.19
N ALA A 109 14.84 12.59 -30.67
CA ALA A 109 14.68 12.31 -32.09
C ALA A 109 13.52 13.11 -32.77
N PRO A 110 12.28 13.13 -32.24
CA PRO A 110 11.25 14.00 -32.78
C PRO A 110 11.58 15.49 -32.66
N LEU A 111 12.10 15.94 -31.53
CA LEU A 111 12.36 17.38 -31.33
C LEU A 111 13.41 17.91 -32.31
N THR A 112 14.56 17.24 -32.43
CA THR A 112 15.61 17.62 -33.38
C THR A 112 15.11 17.52 -34.83
N GLY A 113 14.44 16.43 -35.19
CA GLY A 113 13.96 16.24 -36.55
C GLY A 113 12.86 17.22 -36.97
N ILE A 114 12.02 17.68 -36.04
CA ILE A 114 11.03 18.74 -36.31
C ILE A 114 11.74 20.08 -36.58
N MET A 115 12.78 20.41 -35.82
CA MET A 115 13.59 21.62 -36.05
C MET A 115 14.29 21.57 -37.41
N GLU A 116 14.92 20.46 -37.77
CA GLU A 116 15.57 20.29 -39.08
C GLU A 116 14.59 20.47 -40.25
N VAL A 117 13.38 19.95 -40.13
CA VAL A 117 12.33 20.13 -41.14
C VAL A 117 11.85 21.58 -41.18
N ALA A 118 11.74 22.24 -40.03
CA ALA A 118 11.36 23.64 -39.97
C ALA A 118 12.39 24.56 -40.64
N ASP A 119 13.67 24.34 -40.39
CA ASP A 119 14.76 25.09 -41.04
C ASP A 119 14.69 24.95 -42.56
N GLN A 120 14.40 23.74 -43.07
CA GLN A 120 14.23 23.51 -44.50
C GLN A 120 12.98 24.15 -45.10
N LEU A 121 11.95 24.37 -44.27
CA LEU A 121 10.74 25.12 -44.64
C LEU A 121 10.90 26.64 -44.46
N GLY A 122 12.07 27.11 -44.01
CA GLY A 122 12.33 28.52 -43.71
C GLY A 122 11.55 29.03 -42.48
N LEU A 123 11.17 28.14 -41.56
CA LEU A 123 10.41 28.46 -40.36
C LEU A 123 11.34 28.49 -39.15
N VAL A 124 11.28 29.58 -38.37
CA VAL A 124 11.99 29.68 -37.09
C VAL A 124 11.08 29.16 -35.98
N LEU A 125 11.43 28.01 -35.40
CA LEU A 125 10.69 27.41 -34.29
C LEU A 125 11.35 27.66 -32.94
N PRO A 126 10.57 27.90 -31.88
CA PRO A 126 11.08 28.01 -30.53
C PRO A 126 11.55 26.64 -29.99
N GLU A 127 12.61 26.66 -29.17
CA GLU A 127 13.15 25.44 -28.55
C GLU A 127 12.19 24.87 -27.50
N ILE A 128 11.86 23.58 -27.61
CA ILE A 128 11.08 22.85 -26.60
C ILE A 128 12.03 22.22 -25.57
N ARG A 129 11.99 22.72 -24.33
CA ARG A 129 12.81 22.20 -23.22
C ARG A 129 12.16 20.98 -22.57
N VAL A 130 12.93 19.92 -22.38
CA VAL A 130 12.52 18.68 -21.70
C VAL A 130 13.41 18.45 -20.48
N ALA A 131 12.85 17.95 -19.37
CA ALA A 131 13.67 17.49 -18.25
C ALA A 131 13.03 16.33 -17.47
N VAL A 132 13.88 15.52 -16.84
CA VAL A 132 13.47 14.42 -15.95
C VAL A 132 13.62 14.81 -14.48
N ARG A 133 12.51 14.75 -13.72
CA ARG A 133 12.48 14.95 -12.27
C ARG A 133 12.13 13.66 -11.55
N THR A 134 13.11 13.06 -10.87
CA THR A 134 12.92 11.87 -10.03
C THR A 134 13.58 12.06 -8.66
N GLY A 135 13.47 11.06 -7.79
CA GLY A 135 14.26 10.99 -6.56
C GLY A 135 15.77 11.02 -6.79
N ASP A 136 16.23 10.67 -7.99
CA ASP A 136 17.66 10.61 -8.34
C ASP A 136 18.20 11.95 -8.85
N THR A 137 17.33 12.90 -9.20
CA THR A 137 17.72 14.25 -9.64
C THR A 137 18.43 14.99 -8.52
N THR A 138 19.61 15.55 -8.81
CA THR A 138 20.47 16.27 -7.85
C THR A 138 19.82 17.56 -7.36
N GLN A 139 20.27 18.09 -6.22
CA GLN A 139 19.73 19.37 -5.72
C GLN A 139 20.02 20.54 -6.68
N HIS A 140 21.16 20.51 -7.38
CA HIS A 140 21.52 21.50 -8.39
C HIS A 140 20.52 21.51 -9.57
N GLU A 141 20.26 20.34 -10.17
CA GLU A 141 19.30 20.21 -11.28
C GLU A 141 17.89 20.65 -10.86
N ARG A 142 17.47 20.35 -9.62
CA ARG A 142 16.17 20.81 -9.08
C ARG A 142 16.06 22.33 -9.05
N GLN A 143 17.10 23.01 -8.58
CA GLN A 143 17.11 24.48 -8.54
C GLN A 143 17.16 25.08 -9.95
N HIS A 144 17.89 24.45 -10.87
CA HIS A 144 17.90 24.85 -12.28
C HIS A 144 16.51 24.77 -12.90
N MET A 145 15.77 23.68 -12.68
CA MET A 145 14.38 23.54 -13.16
C MET A 145 13.42 24.59 -12.60
N ILE A 146 13.65 25.10 -11.39
CA ILE A 146 12.82 26.18 -10.84
C ILE A 146 13.15 27.52 -11.51
N ARG A 147 14.44 27.79 -11.76
CA ARG A 147 14.89 29.04 -12.40
C ARG A 147 14.58 29.10 -13.90
N ARG A 148 14.67 27.95 -14.58
CA ARG A 148 14.38 27.80 -16.00
C ARG A 148 13.52 26.55 -16.21
N PRO A 149 12.19 26.66 -16.02
CA PRO A 149 11.29 25.52 -16.14
C PRO A 149 11.36 24.83 -17.52
N PRO A 150 11.32 23.49 -17.56
CA PRO A 150 11.13 22.77 -18.81
C PRO A 150 9.68 22.91 -19.27
N HIS A 151 9.44 22.81 -20.58
CA HIS A 151 8.08 22.76 -21.12
C HIS A 151 7.45 21.37 -20.93
N ILE A 152 8.27 20.33 -21.04
CA ILE A 152 7.89 18.93 -20.81
C ILE A 152 8.61 18.40 -19.57
N LEU A 153 7.85 18.05 -18.53
CA LEU A 153 8.39 17.46 -17.31
C LEU A 153 8.06 15.97 -17.24
N ILE A 154 9.08 15.13 -17.21
CA ILE A 154 8.96 13.67 -17.04
C ILE A 154 9.23 13.34 -15.57
N THR A 155 8.26 12.74 -14.88
CA THR A 155 8.36 12.51 -13.43
C THR A 155 7.66 11.23 -12.97
N THR A 156 7.67 10.98 -11.66
CA THR A 156 6.96 9.87 -11.00
C THR A 156 5.90 10.43 -10.05
N PRO A 157 4.87 9.66 -9.65
CA PRO A 157 3.88 10.12 -8.68
C PRO A 157 4.51 10.68 -7.40
N GLU A 158 5.51 10.00 -6.85
CA GLU A 158 6.21 10.44 -5.63
C GLU A 158 6.93 11.78 -5.85
N SER A 159 7.56 11.97 -7.01
CA SER A 159 8.29 13.20 -7.30
C SER A 159 7.32 14.37 -7.56
N LEU A 160 6.16 14.11 -8.20
CA LEU A 160 5.08 15.08 -8.34
C LEU A 160 4.56 15.53 -6.96
N HIS A 161 4.36 14.60 -6.02
CA HIS A 161 4.00 14.93 -4.65
C HIS A 161 5.00 15.89 -3.99
N LEU A 162 6.30 15.66 -4.17
CA LEU A 162 7.34 16.54 -3.62
C LEU A 162 7.31 17.95 -4.24
N ILE A 163 6.99 18.06 -5.53
CA ILE A 163 6.87 19.35 -6.22
C ILE A 163 5.64 20.11 -5.71
N LEU A 164 4.47 19.44 -5.65
CA LEU A 164 3.21 20.04 -5.20
C LEU A 164 3.24 20.47 -3.72
N THR A 165 4.06 19.81 -2.91
CA THR A 165 4.24 20.11 -1.47
C THR A 165 5.42 21.08 -1.23
N SER A 166 5.81 21.87 -2.24
CA SER A 166 6.84 22.90 -2.13
C SER A 166 6.36 24.23 -2.70
N HIS A 167 6.41 25.31 -1.90
CA HIS A 167 5.86 26.62 -2.29
C HIS A 167 6.47 27.17 -3.57
N ARG A 168 7.78 27.04 -3.77
CA ARG A 168 8.46 27.55 -4.99
C ARG A 168 8.37 26.57 -6.15
N ALA A 169 8.51 25.27 -5.90
CA ALA A 169 8.57 24.29 -6.98
C ALA A 169 7.20 24.06 -7.61
N ARG A 170 6.09 24.15 -6.85
CA ARG A 170 4.74 23.93 -7.40
C ARG A 170 4.35 24.97 -8.44
N GLU A 171 4.87 26.20 -8.35
CA GLU A 171 4.50 27.30 -9.24
C GLU A 171 4.80 27.00 -10.71
N ILE A 172 5.87 26.23 -10.99
CA ILE A 172 6.21 25.82 -12.37
C ILE A 172 5.13 24.92 -13.01
N LEU A 173 4.22 24.35 -12.22
CA LEU A 173 3.16 23.45 -12.69
C LEU A 173 1.82 24.17 -12.93
N ARG A 174 1.66 25.45 -12.57
CA ARG A 174 0.41 26.19 -12.87
C ARG A 174 0.03 26.17 -14.35
N PRO A 175 0.98 26.28 -15.30
CA PRO A 175 0.66 26.29 -16.73
C PRO A 175 0.29 24.93 -17.33
N VAL A 176 0.26 23.83 -16.56
CA VAL A 176 0.02 22.49 -17.11
C VAL A 176 -1.29 22.45 -17.90
N GLN A 177 -1.22 21.86 -19.09
CA GLN A 177 -2.34 21.68 -20.03
C GLN A 177 -2.55 20.22 -20.42
N TYR A 178 -1.48 19.44 -20.42
CA TYR A 178 -1.49 18.06 -20.84
C TYR A 178 -0.84 17.19 -19.78
N LEU A 179 -1.55 16.14 -19.36
CA LEU A 179 -1.05 15.08 -18.50
C LEU A 179 -1.02 13.78 -19.30
N ILE A 180 0.13 13.13 -19.34
CA ILE A 180 0.27 11.78 -19.89
C ILE A 180 0.56 10.83 -18.72
N VAL A 181 -0.27 9.81 -18.54
CA VAL A 181 -0.06 8.72 -17.58
C VAL A 181 0.26 7.46 -18.37
N ASP A 182 1.54 7.10 -18.43
CA ASP A 182 1.99 5.90 -19.14
C ASP A 182 1.86 4.65 -18.27
N GLU A 183 1.63 3.51 -18.93
CA GLU A 183 1.38 2.20 -18.32
C GLU A 183 0.43 2.28 -17.12
N ILE A 184 -0.72 2.95 -17.30
CA ILE A 184 -1.69 3.23 -16.22
C ILE A 184 -2.17 1.97 -15.48
N HIS A 185 -2.07 0.77 -16.08
CA HIS A 185 -2.41 -0.50 -15.43
C HIS A 185 -1.45 -0.87 -14.30
N ALA A 186 -0.19 -0.43 -14.39
CA ALA A 186 0.81 -0.74 -13.37
C ALA A 186 0.58 0.04 -12.07
N ILE A 187 -0.34 1.01 -12.06
CA ILE A 187 -0.63 1.84 -10.90
C ILE A 187 -2.11 1.85 -10.51
N SER A 188 -3.05 1.65 -11.43
CA SER A 188 -4.48 1.80 -11.15
C SER A 188 -5.02 0.81 -10.10
N ASP A 189 -4.41 -0.36 -9.97
CA ASP A 189 -4.87 -1.46 -9.09
C ASP A 189 -4.24 -1.44 -7.70
N ASN A 190 -3.55 -0.37 -7.32
CA ASN A 190 -2.83 -0.30 -6.05
C ASN A 190 -2.85 1.10 -5.43
N LYS A 191 -2.43 1.19 -4.16
CA LYS A 191 -2.42 2.46 -3.40
C LYS A 191 -1.58 3.57 -4.05
N ARG A 192 -0.67 3.25 -4.97
CA ARG A 192 0.10 4.26 -5.73
C ARG A 192 -0.75 4.95 -6.79
N GLY A 193 -1.70 4.26 -7.41
CA GLY A 193 -2.73 4.87 -8.26
C GLY A 193 -3.67 5.75 -7.44
N THR A 194 -4.12 5.28 -6.28
CA THR A 194 -4.94 6.08 -5.36
C THR A 194 -4.25 7.36 -4.93
N PHE A 195 -2.94 7.26 -4.65
CA PHE A 195 -2.09 8.41 -4.38
C PHE A 195 -1.99 9.35 -5.58
N LEU A 196 -1.74 8.84 -6.79
CA LEU A 196 -1.69 9.65 -8.01
C LEU A 196 -3.02 10.38 -8.25
N ALA A 197 -4.17 9.71 -8.09
CA ALA A 197 -5.48 10.30 -8.33
C ALA A 197 -5.69 11.58 -7.49
N LEU A 198 -5.33 11.57 -6.20
CA LEU A 198 -5.37 12.77 -5.36
C LEU A 198 -4.37 13.84 -5.80
N LEU A 199 -3.17 13.47 -6.29
CA LEU A 199 -2.22 14.44 -6.83
C LEU A 199 -2.74 15.14 -8.08
N LEU A 200 -3.53 14.45 -8.91
CA LEU A 200 -4.12 15.06 -10.11
C LEU A 200 -5.16 16.11 -9.74
N GLU A 201 -6.03 15.85 -8.76
CA GLU A 201 -7.00 16.85 -8.30
C GLU A 201 -6.33 18.01 -7.53
N ARG A 202 -5.21 17.75 -6.84
CA ARG A 202 -4.35 18.83 -6.29
C ARG A 202 -3.73 19.69 -7.37
N LEU A 203 -3.26 19.08 -8.46
CA LEU A 203 -2.68 19.78 -9.59
C LEU A 203 -3.75 20.61 -10.33
N GLU A 204 -4.96 20.08 -10.49
CA GLU A 204 -6.06 20.79 -11.15
C GLU A 204 -6.48 22.04 -10.36
N ARG A 205 -6.57 21.92 -9.03
CA ARG A 205 -6.79 23.07 -8.13
C ARG A 205 -5.68 24.12 -8.25
N LEU A 206 -4.42 23.69 -8.32
CA LEU A 206 -3.27 24.60 -8.45
C LEU A 206 -3.26 25.32 -9.82
N ALA A 207 -3.58 24.60 -10.90
CA ALA A 207 -3.68 25.15 -12.24
C ALA A 207 -4.89 26.10 -12.38
N GLY A 208 -5.92 25.93 -11.56
CA GLY A 208 -7.15 26.74 -11.60
C GLY A 208 -8.03 26.46 -12.83
N ARG A 209 -7.73 25.38 -13.57
CA ARG A 209 -8.43 24.94 -14.77
C ARG A 209 -8.30 23.43 -14.95
N SER A 210 -9.24 22.83 -15.66
CA SER A 210 -9.07 21.44 -16.09
C SER A 210 -8.01 21.34 -17.19
N PHE A 211 -7.27 20.23 -17.20
CA PHE A 211 -6.24 19.92 -18.18
C PHE A 211 -6.51 18.55 -18.82
N LEU A 212 -6.00 18.36 -20.03
CA LEU A 212 -6.23 17.14 -20.80
C LEU A 212 -5.46 15.95 -20.20
N ARG A 213 -6.17 14.87 -19.91
CA ARG A 213 -5.60 13.63 -19.35
C ARG A 213 -5.54 12.55 -20.41
N ILE A 214 -4.33 12.07 -20.71
CA ILE A 214 -4.05 11.01 -21.67
C ILE A 214 -3.49 9.79 -20.93
N GLY A 215 -4.23 8.68 -20.95
CA GLY A 215 -3.78 7.41 -20.37
C GLY A 215 -3.27 6.47 -21.45
N LEU A 216 -2.15 5.80 -21.21
CA LEU A 216 -1.60 4.80 -22.11
C LEU A 216 -1.56 3.43 -21.42
N SER A 217 -1.96 2.39 -22.15
CA SER A 217 -1.95 1.04 -21.62
C SER A 217 -1.77 -0.03 -22.69
N ALA A 218 -1.18 -1.17 -22.31
CA ALA A 218 -1.06 -2.36 -23.15
C ALA A 218 -2.08 -3.46 -22.82
N THR A 219 -2.45 -3.63 -21.55
CA THR A 219 -3.27 -4.76 -21.07
C THR A 219 -4.19 -4.33 -19.94
N GLN A 220 -5.48 -4.12 -20.19
CA GLN A 220 -6.45 -3.69 -19.17
C GLN A 220 -7.87 -4.17 -19.43
N LYS A 221 -8.57 -4.44 -18.32
CA LYS A 221 -10.01 -4.64 -18.27
C LYS A 221 -10.53 -4.29 -16.86
N PRO A 222 -11.72 -3.66 -16.71
CA PRO A 222 -12.53 -3.02 -17.74
C PRO A 222 -12.03 -1.60 -18.10
N LEU A 223 -12.04 -1.25 -19.39
CA LEU A 223 -11.51 0.05 -19.87
C LEU A 223 -12.32 1.25 -19.37
N ASP A 224 -13.64 1.11 -19.23
CA ASP A 224 -14.50 2.18 -18.70
C ASP A 224 -14.12 2.56 -17.27
N GLU A 225 -13.76 1.57 -16.45
CA GLU A 225 -13.35 1.82 -15.06
C GLU A 225 -12.00 2.54 -15.00
N VAL A 226 -11.04 2.10 -15.82
CA VAL A 226 -9.74 2.79 -15.92
C VAL A 226 -9.89 4.20 -16.52
N GLY A 227 -10.81 4.38 -17.47
CA GLY A 227 -11.15 5.69 -18.02
C GLY A 227 -11.69 6.63 -16.94
N ARG A 228 -12.64 6.17 -16.11
CA ARG A 228 -13.14 6.93 -14.96
C ARG A 228 -12.05 7.21 -13.92
N PHE A 229 -11.12 6.28 -13.72
CA PHE A 229 -9.97 6.49 -12.85
C PHE A 229 -9.03 7.59 -13.37
N LEU A 230 -8.72 7.57 -14.67
CA LEU A 230 -7.91 8.60 -15.33
C LEU A 230 -8.60 9.98 -15.25
N GLY A 231 -9.88 10.04 -15.60
CA GLY A 231 -10.65 11.28 -15.68
C GLY A 231 -11.00 11.88 -14.32
N GLY A 232 -11.26 11.06 -13.30
CA GLY A 232 -11.85 11.55 -12.05
C GLY A 232 -13.25 12.14 -12.27
N TYR A 233 -13.67 13.00 -11.35
CA TYR A 233 -14.99 13.63 -11.34
C TYR A 233 -14.85 15.14 -11.27
N GLU A 234 -15.70 15.83 -12.03
CA GLU A 234 -15.87 17.27 -11.95
C GLU A 234 -16.95 17.61 -10.93
N ARG A 235 -16.72 18.71 -10.19
CA ARG A 235 -17.69 19.25 -9.23
C ARG A 235 -18.58 20.24 -9.97
N ILE A 236 -19.87 19.98 -10.03
CA ILE A 236 -20.86 20.87 -10.64
C ILE A 236 -21.82 21.37 -9.57
N CYS A 237 -21.93 22.69 -9.42
CA CYS A 237 -22.94 23.30 -8.56
C CYS A 237 -24.27 23.37 -9.32
N ARG A 238 -25.30 22.67 -8.82
CA ARG A 238 -26.67 22.75 -9.36
C ARG A 238 -27.63 23.18 -8.25
N GLY A 239 -28.13 24.42 -8.35
CA GLY A 239 -28.95 25.01 -7.29
C GLY A 239 -28.19 25.06 -5.96
N ASN A 240 -28.79 24.51 -4.90
CA ASN A 240 -28.18 24.42 -3.56
C ASN A 240 -27.39 23.11 -3.34
N GLY A 241 -27.25 22.26 -4.37
CA GLY A 241 -26.58 20.96 -4.27
C GLY A 241 -25.28 20.88 -5.06
N ILE A 242 -24.42 19.94 -4.66
CA ILE A 242 -23.17 19.60 -5.35
C ILE A 242 -23.33 18.24 -6.01
N GLU A 243 -23.14 18.19 -7.32
CA GLU A 243 -23.15 16.96 -8.11
C GLU A 243 -21.73 16.65 -8.60
N PHE A 244 -21.31 15.40 -8.45
CA PHE A 244 -20.03 14.91 -8.96
C PHE A 244 -20.26 14.11 -10.24
N VAL A 245 -19.85 14.66 -11.37
CA VAL A 245 -20.05 14.05 -12.69
C VAL A 245 -18.72 13.52 -13.22
N PRO A 246 -18.64 12.27 -13.72
CA PRO A 246 -17.39 11.72 -14.22
C PRO A 246 -16.90 12.53 -15.42
N ARG A 247 -15.61 12.92 -15.42
CA ARG A 247 -15.02 13.59 -16.59
C ARG A 247 -15.04 12.62 -17.78
N ARG A 248 -15.51 13.11 -18.93
CA ARG A 248 -15.60 12.29 -20.14
C ARG A 248 -14.20 11.86 -20.58
N VAL A 249 -14.03 10.57 -20.85
CA VAL A 249 -12.80 9.98 -21.40
C VAL A 249 -13.13 9.17 -22.65
N ALA A 250 -12.54 9.53 -23.78
CA ALA A 250 -12.62 8.77 -25.01
C ALA A 250 -11.74 7.51 -24.91
N ILE A 251 -12.35 6.34 -25.09
CA ILE A 251 -11.64 5.06 -25.07
C ILE A 251 -11.25 4.71 -26.50
N VAL A 252 -9.94 4.67 -26.75
CA VAL A 252 -9.34 4.30 -28.02
C VAL A 252 -8.77 2.89 -27.87
N ASP A 253 -9.57 1.89 -28.25
CA ASP A 253 -9.09 0.53 -28.43
C ASP A 253 -8.51 0.37 -29.84
N ALA A 254 -7.20 0.44 -29.95
CA ALA A 254 -6.51 0.32 -31.23
C ALA A 254 -6.46 -1.12 -31.76
N GLY A 255 -7.02 -2.11 -31.04
CA GLY A 255 -7.44 -3.43 -31.54
C GLY A 255 -6.37 -4.33 -32.17
N MET A 256 -5.12 -3.90 -32.26
CA MET A 256 -4.07 -4.63 -32.94
C MET A 256 -3.50 -5.69 -32.02
N ARG A 257 -3.99 -6.92 -32.09
CA ARG A 257 -3.33 -8.05 -31.45
C ARG A 257 -2.02 -8.30 -32.19
N LYS A 258 -0.89 -8.09 -31.52
CA LYS A 258 0.40 -8.54 -32.04
C LYS A 258 0.32 -10.06 -32.17
N GLU A 259 0.72 -10.60 -33.32
CA GLU A 259 0.74 -12.05 -33.51
C GLU A 259 1.69 -12.67 -32.48
N LEU A 260 1.22 -13.67 -31.74
CA LEU A 260 1.99 -14.34 -30.70
C LEU A 260 2.39 -15.73 -31.21
N ASP A 261 3.70 -15.96 -31.39
CA ASP A 261 4.27 -17.29 -31.57
C ASP A 261 4.60 -17.84 -30.19
N LEU A 262 3.61 -18.41 -29.49
CA LEU A 262 3.83 -19.11 -28.22
C LEU A 262 4.03 -20.61 -28.46
N LYS A 263 4.87 -21.26 -27.66
CA LYS A 263 4.88 -22.71 -27.49
C LYS A 263 5.18 -23.07 -26.04
N VAL A 264 4.52 -24.10 -25.53
CA VAL A 264 4.86 -24.72 -24.24
C VAL A 264 5.76 -25.92 -24.52
N LEU A 265 6.95 -25.93 -23.92
CA LEU A 265 7.99 -26.91 -24.18
C LEU A 265 8.29 -27.71 -22.90
N CYS A 266 8.03 -29.01 -22.92
CA CYS A 266 8.42 -29.90 -21.82
C CYS A 266 9.77 -30.55 -22.14
N PRO A 267 10.83 -30.26 -21.36
CA PRO A 267 12.19 -30.64 -21.72
C PRO A 267 12.49 -32.14 -21.50
N VAL A 268 11.57 -32.90 -20.91
CA VAL A 268 11.69 -34.34 -20.64
C VAL A 268 10.50 -35.10 -21.21
N GLN A 269 10.66 -36.39 -21.51
CA GLN A 269 9.59 -37.22 -22.05
C GLN A 269 8.51 -37.51 -21.00
N ASP A 270 8.91 -37.84 -19.77
CA ASP A 270 8.02 -38.12 -18.64
C ASP A 270 8.51 -37.36 -17.40
N LEU A 271 7.64 -36.57 -16.78
CA LEU A 271 7.93 -35.80 -15.56
C LEU A 271 7.91 -36.67 -14.30
N ARG A 272 7.52 -37.95 -14.40
CA ARG A 272 7.63 -38.95 -13.33
C ARG A 272 9.02 -39.58 -13.26
N ASP A 273 9.74 -39.55 -14.36
CA ASP A 273 11.06 -40.17 -14.52
C ASP A 273 12.07 -39.11 -14.97
N LEU A 274 12.67 -38.44 -13.97
CA LEU A 274 13.57 -37.32 -14.21
C LEU A 274 15.02 -37.82 -14.31
N PRO A 275 15.77 -37.40 -15.36
CA PRO A 275 17.20 -37.67 -15.40
C PRO A 275 17.89 -36.92 -14.25
N GLU A 276 18.83 -37.59 -13.57
CA GLU A 276 19.60 -36.99 -12.46
C GLU A 276 18.69 -36.48 -11.31
N ASP A 277 17.51 -37.10 -11.11
CA ASP A 277 16.50 -36.75 -10.11
C ASP A 277 16.05 -35.27 -10.15
N SER A 278 16.21 -34.58 -11.29
CA SER A 278 15.87 -33.16 -11.41
C SER A 278 15.49 -32.73 -12.83
N ILE A 279 14.48 -31.86 -12.94
CA ILE A 279 14.07 -31.24 -14.21
C ILE A 279 15.06 -30.16 -14.69
N TRP A 280 15.85 -29.61 -13.77
CA TRP A 280 16.68 -28.43 -14.01
C TRP A 280 17.77 -28.64 -15.09
N PRO A 281 18.56 -29.74 -15.09
CA PRO A 281 19.53 -30.01 -16.15
C PRO A 281 18.90 -30.00 -17.54
N ALA A 282 17.70 -30.56 -17.69
CA ALA A 282 16.96 -30.57 -18.96
C ALA A 282 16.50 -29.16 -19.35
N ILE A 283 16.03 -28.34 -18.39
CA ILE A 283 15.69 -26.92 -18.62
C ILE A 283 16.93 -26.15 -19.11
N TYR A 284 18.09 -26.29 -18.46
CA TYR A 284 19.30 -25.55 -18.85
C TYR A 284 19.77 -25.91 -20.26
N ARG A 285 19.79 -27.21 -20.60
CA ARG A 285 20.11 -27.69 -21.95
C ARG A 285 19.16 -27.11 -22.99
N LYS A 286 17.85 -27.08 -22.68
CA LYS A 286 16.84 -26.51 -23.58
C LYS A 286 16.96 -25.00 -23.75
N LEU A 287 17.24 -24.27 -22.68
CA LEU A 287 17.48 -22.82 -22.74
C LEU A 287 18.74 -22.52 -23.55
N LEU A 288 19.83 -23.26 -23.35
CA LEU A 288 21.07 -23.10 -24.13
C LEU A 288 20.85 -23.38 -25.63
N GLU A 289 20.08 -24.41 -25.98
CA GLU A 289 19.67 -24.68 -27.37
C GLU A 289 18.88 -23.49 -27.95
N LEU A 290 17.92 -22.94 -27.20
CA LEU A 290 17.13 -21.79 -27.64
C LEU A 290 17.98 -20.53 -27.82
N ILE A 291 18.91 -20.25 -26.90
CA ILE A 291 19.86 -19.12 -27.00
C ILE A 291 20.71 -19.23 -28.26
N ARG A 292 21.28 -20.41 -28.53
CA ARG A 292 22.14 -20.61 -29.72
C ARG A 292 21.40 -20.45 -31.05
N ASN A 293 20.08 -20.65 -31.06
CA ASN A 293 19.24 -20.56 -32.25
C ASN A 293 18.62 -19.16 -32.47
N HIS A 294 18.90 -18.18 -31.60
CA HIS A 294 18.34 -16.83 -31.67
C HIS A 294 19.44 -15.79 -31.50
N ARG A 295 19.18 -14.56 -31.95
CA ARG A 295 20.18 -13.48 -31.84
C ARG A 295 20.28 -12.94 -30.42
N SER A 296 19.15 -12.71 -29.76
CA SER A 296 19.11 -12.18 -28.40
C SER A 296 17.89 -12.72 -27.65
N THR A 297 18.14 -13.50 -26.60
CA THR A 297 17.11 -14.17 -25.81
C THR A 297 16.94 -13.53 -24.44
N LEU A 298 15.71 -13.15 -24.09
CA LEU A 298 15.37 -12.71 -22.73
C LEU A 298 14.68 -13.85 -21.96
N ILE A 299 15.27 -14.28 -20.87
CA ILE A 299 14.76 -15.36 -20.02
C ILE A 299 14.16 -14.75 -18.76
N PHE A 300 12.88 -14.97 -18.51
CA PHE A 300 12.24 -14.61 -17.25
C PHE A 300 12.20 -15.80 -16.30
N ALA A 301 12.53 -15.54 -15.04
CA ALA A 301 12.34 -16.46 -13.92
C ALA A 301 11.67 -15.73 -12.76
N ASN A 302 10.82 -16.44 -12.02
CA ASN A 302 9.94 -15.85 -11.00
C ASN A 302 10.63 -15.53 -9.67
N ASN A 303 11.95 -15.73 -9.54
CA ASN A 303 12.69 -15.33 -8.36
C ASN A 303 14.19 -15.14 -8.66
N ARG A 304 14.87 -14.37 -7.80
CA ARG A 304 16.28 -14.00 -7.95
C ARG A 304 17.22 -15.22 -7.95
N ARG A 305 16.96 -16.24 -7.12
CA ARG A 305 17.81 -17.43 -7.07
C ARG A 305 17.73 -18.22 -8.37
N ALA A 306 16.55 -18.36 -8.95
CA ALA A 306 16.38 -18.98 -10.26
C ALA A 306 17.11 -18.16 -11.34
N VAL A 307 17.05 -16.83 -11.30
CA VAL A 307 17.83 -15.97 -12.21
C VAL A 307 19.33 -16.26 -12.11
N GLU A 308 19.89 -16.21 -10.92
CA GLU A 308 21.33 -16.44 -10.70
C GLU A 308 21.74 -17.88 -11.04
N ARG A 309 20.93 -18.86 -10.64
CA ARG A 309 21.18 -20.28 -10.92
C ARG A 309 21.14 -20.58 -12.40
N ILE A 310 20.10 -20.13 -13.12
CA ILE A 310 20.00 -20.32 -14.58
C ILE A 310 21.19 -19.64 -15.27
N THR A 311 21.56 -18.43 -14.85
CA THR A 311 22.71 -17.70 -15.41
C THR A 311 24.02 -18.48 -15.25
N SER A 312 24.32 -18.90 -14.01
CA SER A 312 25.53 -19.66 -13.68
C SER A 312 25.59 -20.98 -14.45
N GLU A 313 24.52 -21.78 -14.42
CA GLU A 313 24.50 -23.10 -15.06
C GLU A 313 24.58 -23.03 -16.58
N ILE A 314 23.93 -22.05 -17.22
CA ILE A 314 24.06 -21.86 -18.67
C ILE A 314 25.48 -21.46 -19.05
N ASN A 315 26.13 -20.56 -18.29
CA ASN A 315 27.52 -20.17 -18.55
C ASN A 315 28.48 -21.35 -18.34
N ASN A 316 28.26 -22.17 -17.30
CA ASN A 316 29.04 -23.40 -17.07
C ASN A 316 28.91 -24.38 -18.25
N LEU A 317 27.68 -24.61 -18.73
CA LEU A 317 27.43 -25.46 -19.90
C LEU A 317 27.98 -24.87 -21.22
N ALA A 318 28.07 -23.55 -21.33
CA ALA A 318 28.64 -22.86 -22.48
C ALA A 318 30.17 -22.85 -22.48
N GLY A 319 30.80 -22.87 -21.30
CA GLY A 319 32.26 -22.76 -21.12
C GLY A 319 32.80 -21.33 -21.18
N TYR A 320 31.93 -20.32 -21.27
CA TYR A 320 32.26 -18.89 -21.27
C TYR A 320 31.04 -18.06 -20.84
N GLU A 321 31.22 -16.76 -20.56
CA GLU A 321 30.11 -15.86 -20.21
C GLU A 321 29.23 -15.61 -21.46
N LEU A 322 28.14 -16.36 -21.55
CA LEU A 322 27.13 -16.24 -22.61
C LEU A 322 25.92 -15.40 -22.16
N VAL A 323 25.61 -15.47 -20.86
CA VAL A 323 24.39 -14.93 -20.25
C VAL A 323 24.71 -14.13 -18.99
N ARG A 324 23.94 -13.07 -18.74
CA ARG A 324 24.02 -12.26 -17.51
C ARG A 324 22.71 -12.26 -16.71
N ALA A 325 22.81 -11.95 -15.42
CA ALA A 325 21.68 -11.80 -14.51
C ALA A 325 21.21 -10.34 -14.39
N HIS A 326 19.89 -10.13 -14.25
CA HIS A 326 19.30 -8.82 -14.05
C HIS A 326 18.15 -8.85 -13.00
N HIS A 327 18.38 -8.23 -11.84
CA HIS A 327 17.37 -8.05 -10.79
C HIS A 327 17.69 -6.83 -9.92
N GLY A 328 16.76 -6.47 -9.02
CA GLY A 328 16.84 -5.26 -8.21
C GLY A 328 18.09 -5.11 -7.31
N SER A 329 18.77 -6.21 -6.98
CA SER A 329 20.01 -6.21 -6.19
C SER A 329 21.28 -5.89 -7.00
N VAL A 330 21.19 -5.91 -8.34
CA VAL A 330 22.31 -5.53 -9.21
C VAL A 330 22.50 -4.01 -9.18
N SER A 331 23.75 -3.56 -9.09
CA SER A 331 24.08 -2.14 -8.98
C SER A 331 23.51 -1.34 -10.16
N LYS A 332 23.10 -0.10 -9.91
CA LYS A 332 22.47 0.76 -10.94
C LYS A 332 23.37 0.97 -12.16
N GLN A 333 24.67 1.15 -11.96
CA GLN A 333 25.63 1.34 -13.05
C GLN A 333 25.72 0.06 -13.90
N MET A 334 25.79 -1.11 -13.25
CA MET A 334 25.84 -2.40 -13.93
C MET A 334 24.55 -2.68 -14.71
N ARG A 335 23.36 -2.43 -14.12
CA ARG A 335 22.07 -2.57 -14.83
C ARG A 335 22.01 -1.70 -16.09
N ARG A 336 22.40 -0.42 -16.01
CA ARG A 336 22.45 0.47 -17.17
C ARG A 336 23.41 0.01 -18.27
N GLY A 337 24.53 -0.61 -17.88
CA GLY A 337 25.47 -1.22 -18.83
C GLY A 337 24.84 -2.41 -19.56
N ILE A 338 24.26 -3.33 -18.80
CA ILE A 338 23.55 -4.51 -19.32
C ILE A 338 22.38 -4.13 -20.23
N GLU A 339 21.53 -3.19 -19.81
CA GLU A 339 20.40 -2.67 -20.59
C GLU A 339 20.87 -2.09 -21.94
N ARG A 340 22.00 -1.38 -21.94
CA ARG A 340 22.59 -0.80 -23.16
C ARG A 340 23.11 -1.88 -24.10
N GLU A 341 23.88 -2.84 -23.58
CA GLU A 341 24.42 -3.95 -24.38
C GLU A 341 23.31 -4.81 -24.99
N LEU A 342 22.23 -5.05 -24.22
CA LEU A 342 21.04 -5.73 -24.72
C LEU A 342 20.36 -4.92 -25.83
N LYS A 343 20.19 -3.60 -25.66
CA LYS A 343 19.57 -2.73 -26.66
C LYS A 343 20.40 -2.63 -27.95
N GLU A 344 21.72 -2.64 -27.85
CA GLU A 344 22.64 -2.67 -28.99
C GLU A 344 22.72 -4.05 -29.65
N GLY A 345 22.10 -5.08 -29.07
CA GLY A 345 22.13 -6.45 -29.56
C GLY A 345 23.50 -7.12 -29.45
N LYS A 346 24.33 -6.67 -28.49
CA LYS A 346 25.65 -7.23 -28.17
C LYS A 346 25.58 -8.40 -27.19
N LEU A 347 24.50 -8.46 -26.40
CA LEU A 347 24.29 -9.50 -25.40
C LEU A 347 23.42 -10.66 -25.97
N PRO A 348 23.95 -11.90 -26.07
CA PRO A 348 23.22 -13.03 -26.63
C PRO A 348 22.03 -13.48 -25.77
N ALA A 349 22.15 -13.41 -24.44
CA ALA A 349 21.02 -13.64 -23.57
C ALA A 349 21.10 -12.92 -22.23
N LEU A 350 19.94 -12.69 -21.64
CA LEU A 350 19.79 -12.09 -20.32
C LEU A 350 18.75 -12.85 -19.51
N VAL A 351 19.04 -13.16 -18.24
CA VAL A 351 18.06 -13.72 -17.30
C VAL A 351 17.60 -12.65 -16.34
N ALA A 352 16.29 -12.45 -16.21
CA ALA A 352 15.70 -11.39 -15.41
C ALA A 352 14.48 -11.83 -14.60
N THR A 353 14.23 -11.13 -13.49
CA THR A 353 12.92 -11.15 -12.80
C THR A 353 11.94 -10.17 -13.47
N ALA A 354 10.83 -9.80 -12.81
CA ALA A 354 9.94 -8.72 -13.26
C ALA A 354 10.62 -7.35 -13.51
N SER A 355 11.90 -7.19 -13.19
CA SER A 355 12.69 -5.96 -13.42
C SER A 355 12.73 -5.47 -14.87
N LEU A 356 12.51 -6.35 -15.85
CA LEU A 356 12.44 -6.03 -17.29
C LEU A 356 11.05 -6.30 -17.91
N GLU A 357 10.04 -6.53 -17.06
CA GLU A 357 8.67 -6.81 -17.50
C GLU A 357 8.01 -5.58 -18.14
N LEU A 358 8.34 -4.39 -17.63
CA LEU A 358 7.74 -3.11 -18.01
C LEU A 358 8.80 -2.13 -18.57
N GLY A 359 8.37 -1.31 -19.53
CA GLY A 359 8.94 0.01 -19.75
C GLY A 359 10.32 0.16 -20.41
N ILE A 360 10.88 -0.86 -21.08
CA ILE A 360 12.08 -0.64 -21.92
C ILE A 360 11.84 -1.12 -23.35
N ASP A 361 12.18 -0.26 -24.31
CA ASP A 361 12.17 -0.58 -25.74
C ASP A 361 13.44 -1.35 -26.11
N MET A 362 13.29 -2.67 -26.25
CA MET A 362 14.38 -3.61 -26.48
C MET A 362 14.32 -4.16 -27.90
N GLY A 363 14.57 -3.30 -28.89
CA GLY A 363 14.45 -3.60 -30.32
C GLY A 363 15.23 -4.82 -30.83
N ALA A 364 16.23 -5.30 -30.08
CA ALA A 364 17.11 -6.40 -30.48
C ALA A 364 16.63 -7.80 -30.05
N ILE A 365 15.62 -7.91 -29.17
CA ILE A 365 15.16 -9.20 -28.63
C ILE A 365 14.24 -9.90 -29.64
N ASP A 366 14.63 -11.09 -30.08
CA ASP A 366 13.88 -11.93 -31.01
C ASP A 366 13.22 -13.15 -30.34
N LEU A 367 13.58 -13.47 -29.09
CA LEU A 367 12.95 -14.53 -28.29
C LEU A 367 12.79 -14.14 -26.81
N VAL A 368 11.63 -14.46 -26.24
CA VAL A 368 11.41 -14.50 -24.80
C VAL A 368 11.19 -15.94 -24.34
N CYS A 369 11.91 -16.36 -23.31
CA CYS A 369 11.69 -17.61 -22.58
C CYS A 369 11.10 -17.32 -21.20
N GLN A 370 10.06 -18.03 -20.81
CA GLN A 370 9.47 -17.94 -19.47
C GLN A 370 9.66 -19.30 -18.78
N VAL A 371 10.46 -19.32 -17.71
CA VAL A 371 10.65 -20.52 -16.87
C VAL A 371 9.63 -20.47 -15.74
N GLU A 372 8.88 -21.56 -15.57
CA GLU A 372 7.69 -21.64 -14.71
C GLU A 372 6.53 -20.76 -15.21
N SER A 373 5.31 -21.09 -14.84
CA SER A 373 4.13 -20.26 -15.09
C SER A 373 4.37 -18.80 -14.68
N PRO A 374 4.00 -17.79 -15.52
CA PRO A 374 4.06 -16.38 -15.13
C PRO A 374 2.94 -15.99 -14.15
N LYS A 375 2.06 -16.94 -13.80
CA LYS A 375 0.99 -16.86 -12.77
C LYS A 375 -0.14 -15.86 -13.06
N SER A 376 0.08 -14.91 -13.97
CA SER A 376 -0.95 -14.04 -14.53
C SER A 376 -0.82 -13.93 -16.05
N VAL A 377 -1.96 -13.74 -16.72
CA VAL A 377 -2.01 -13.53 -18.18
C VAL A 377 -1.39 -12.18 -18.57
N ALA A 378 -1.63 -11.14 -17.75
CA ALA A 378 -1.07 -9.80 -17.97
C ALA A 378 0.47 -9.84 -17.98
N THR A 379 1.07 -10.44 -16.95
CA THR A 379 2.51 -10.65 -16.83
C THR A 379 3.07 -11.42 -18.01
N GLY A 380 2.41 -12.52 -18.40
CA GLY A 380 2.80 -13.30 -19.58
C GLY A 380 2.82 -12.46 -20.86
N LEU A 381 1.78 -11.65 -21.11
CA LEU A 381 1.71 -10.76 -22.27
C LEU A 381 2.76 -9.66 -22.24
N GLN A 382 3.02 -9.05 -21.08
CA GLN A 382 4.03 -8.00 -20.94
C GLN A 382 5.45 -8.53 -21.15
N ARG A 383 5.75 -9.70 -20.58
CA ARG A 383 7.05 -10.39 -20.74
C ARG A 383 7.28 -10.81 -22.18
N VAL A 384 6.35 -11.55 -22.79
CA VAL A 384 6.50 -11.99 -24.19
C VAL A 384 6.43 -10.82 -25.17
N GLY A 385 5.71 -9.75 -24.83
CA GLY A 385 5.67 -8.51 -25.60
C GLY A 385 7.04 -7.81 -25.75
N ARG A 386 8.07 -8.24 -25.01
CA ARG A 386 9.46 -7.81 -25.16
C ARG A 386 10.16 -8.42 -26.38
N ALA A 387 9.65 -9.52 -26.94
CA ALA A 387 10.17 -10.07 -28.19
C ALA A 387 9.54 -9.37 -29.41
N GLY A 388 10.33 -9.17 -30.46
CA GLY A 388 9.84 -8.72 -31.78
C GLY A 388 9.27 -7.30 -31.76
N HIS A 389 9.98 -6.33 -31.20
CA HIS A 389 9.48 -4.95 -30.95
C HIS A 389 9.08 -4.14 -32.21
N LEU A 390 9.42 -4.59 -33.42
CA LEU A 390 9.07 -3.92 -34.69
C LEU A 390 7.57 -4.04 -35.03
N TYR A 391 7.01 -2.99 -35.63
CA TYR A 391 5.62 -2.96 -36.11
C TYR A 391 5.40 -4.10 -37.13
N LYS A 392 4.51 -5.06 -36.79
CA LYS A 392 4.17 -6.32 -37.49
C LYS A 392 5.04 -7.57 -37.22
N ALA A 393 6.12 -7.49 -36.44
CA ALA A 393 6.85 -8.70 -36.06
C ALA A 393 6.06 -9.49 -34.99
N ALA A 394 5.98 -10.82 -35.15
CA ALA A 394 5.37 -11.67 -34.14
C ALA A 394 6.22 -11.69 -32.86
N SER A 395 5.57 -11.62 -31.69
CA SER A 395 6.26 -11.83 -30.42
C SER A 395 6.43 -13.32 -30.16
N LYS A 396 7.67 -13.80 -30.19
CA LYS A 396 8.01 -15.21 -29.97
C LYS A 396 8.23 -15.48 -28.48
N GLY A 397 7.43 -16.38 -27.91
CA GLY A 397 7.49 -16.82 -26.52
C GLY A 397 7.66 -18.34 -26.42
N ARG A 398 8.54 -18.82 -25.52
CA ARG A 398 8.67 -20.23 -25.17
C ARG A 398 8.51 -20.39 -23.66
N LEU A 399 7.51 -21.17 -23.24
CA LEU A 399 7.21 -21.39 -21.82
C LEU A 399 7.69 -22.77 -21.41
N LEU A 400 8.47 -22.85 -20.33
CA LEU A 400 9.10 -24.08 -19.84
C LEU A 400 8.59 -24.39 -18.42
N PRO A 401 7.66 -25.35 -18.26
CA PRO A 401 7.15 -25.74 -16.96
C PRO A 401 8.15 -26.64 -16.20
N LYS A 402 8.11 -26.58 -14.86
CA LYS A 402 8.97 -27.36 -13.96
C LYS A 402 8.31 -28.64 -13.46
N THR A 403 7.00 -28.63 -13.27
CA THR A 403 6.22 -29.74 -12.67
C THR A 403 4.97 -30.02 -13.50
N ARG A 404 4.28 -31.12 -13.21
CA ARG A 404 3.04 -31.51 -13.92
C ARG A 404 1.90 -30.52 -13.64
N SER A 405 1.80 -30.01 -12.40
CA SER A 405 0.86 -28.96 -12.00
C SER A 405 1.20 -27.61 -12.68
N ASP A 406 2.47 -27.25 -12.75
CA ASP A 406 2.94 -26.05 -13.45
C ASP A 406 2.69 -26.12 -14.97
N LEU A 407 2.85 -27.31 -15.57
CA LEU A 407 2.53 -27.56 -16.98
C LEU A 407 1.05 -27.31 -17.27
N LEU A 408 0.15 -27.80 -16.41
CA LEU A 408 -1.29 -27.57 -16.51
C LEU A 408 -1.62 -26.07 -16.53
N GLU A 409 -1.08 -25.31 -15.57
CA GLU A 409 -1.29 -23.87 -15.49
C GLU A 409 -0.67 -23.11 -16.69
N THR A 410 0.54 -23.49 -17.09
CA THR A 410 1.28 -22.86 -18.20
C THR A 410 0.52 -22.97 -19.52
N VAL A 411 -0.12 -24.12 -19.79
CA VAL A 411 -0.94 -24.31 -21.00
C VAL A 411 -2.17 -23.41 -21.00
N VAL A 412 -2.87 -23.32 -19.87
CA VAL A 412 -4.07 -22.47 -19.73
C VAL A 412 -3.71 -20.99 -19.88
N ILE A 413 -2.62 -20.54 -19.26
CA ILE A 413 -2.13 -19.17 -19.41
C ILE A 413 -1.72 -18.89 -20.86
N SER A 414 -1.02 -19.81 -21.52
CA SER A 414 -0.65 -19.65 -22.92
C SER A 414 -1.88 -19.47 -23.83
N ASP A 415 -2.94 -20.25 -23.61
CA ASP A 415 -4.22 -20.07 -24.31
C ASP A 415 -4.85 -18.71 -24.00
N ALA A 416 -4.90 -18.33 -22.72
CA ALA A 416 -5.48 -17.07 -22.30
C ALA A 416 -4.73 -15.86 -22.89
N MET A 417 -3.39 -15.94 -23.01
CA MET A 417 -2.55 -14.93 -23.66
C MET A 417 -2.92 -14.78 -25.14
N ARG A 418 -3.06 -15.88 -25.90
CA ARG A 418 -3.47 -15.84 -27.32
C ARG A 418 -4.81 -15.14 -27.53
N HIS A 419 -5.71 -15.30 -26.56
CA HIS A 419 -7.05 -14.72 -26.60
C HIS A 419 -7.17 -13.39 -25.85
N ALA A 420 -6.06 -12.86 -25.32
CA ALA A 420 -6.01 -11.66 -24.48
C ALA A 420 -7.04 -11.66 -23.33
N ARG A 421 -7.26 -12.83 -22.70
CA ARG A 421 -8.15 -12.98 -21.53
C ARG A 421 -7.42 -12.55 -20.26
N VAL A 422 -7.18 -11.24 -20.15
CA VAL A 422 -6.60 -10.62 -18.95
C VAL A 422 -7.68 -10.45 -17.89
N SER A 423 -7.33 -10.75 -16.65
CA SER A 423 -8.20 -10.65 -15.48
C SER A 423 -8.59 -9.20 -15.20
N SER A 424 -9.78 -9.01 -14.62
CA SER A 424 -10.31 -7.68 -14.30
C SER A 424 -9.47 -7.02 -13.20
N LEU A 425 -9.09 -5.76 -13.39
CA LEU A 425 -8.39 -4.97 -12.39
C LEU A 425 -9.38 -4.41 -11.36
N LYS A 426 -9.00 -4.46 -10.09
CA LYS A 426 -9.77 -3.88 -8.98
C LYS A 426 -9.04 -2.65 -8.46
N ILE A 427 -9.65 -1.48 -8.61
CA ILE A 427 -9.08 -0.21 -8.13
C ILE A 427 -9.38 -0.06 -6.62
N PRO A 428 -8.37 0.06 -5.75
CA PRO A 428 -8.59 0.26 -4.32
C PRO A 428 -9.38 1.54 -4.06
N ARG A 429 -10.40 1.46 -3.21
CA ARG A 429 -11.27 2.59 -2.85
C ARG A 429 -11.03 3.01 -1.41
N ASN A 430 -11.22 4.30 -1.13
CA ASN A 430 -11.20 4.86 0.22
C ASN A 430 -9.96 4.50 1.05
N CYS A 431 -8.77 4.45 0.46
CA CYS A 431 -7.53 4.14 1.20
C CYS A 431 -7.23 5.25 2.22
N LEU A 432 -7.53 5.04 3.50
CA LEU A 432 -7.56 6.11 4.51
C LEU A 432 -6.16 6.59 4.91
N ASP A 433 -5.16 5.72 4.79
CA ASP A 433 -3.76 6.03 5.03
C ASP A 433 -3.16 6.95 3.95
N VAL A 434 -3.47 6.71 2.68
CA VAL A 434 -3.13 7.58 1.54
C VAL A 434 -3.83 8.92 1.69
N LEU A 435 -5.12 8.91 2.07
CA LEU A 435 -5.92 10.10 2.32
C LEU A 435 -5.30 10.94 3.44
N ALA A 436 -4.98 10.32 4.59
CA ALA A 436 -4.37 10.99 5.72
C ALA A 436 -3.09 11.72 5.32
N GLN A 437 -2.20 11.04 4.59
CA GLN A 437 -0.97 11.64 4.08
C GLN A 437 -1.24 12.84 3.15
N GLN A 438 -2.23 12.74 2.26
CA GLN A 438 -2.55 13.83 1.34
C GLN A 438 -3.22 15.02 2.04
N ILE A 439 -4.08 14.79 3.04
CA ILE A 439 -4.67 15.87 3.85
C ILE A 439 -3.55 16.68 4.51
N VAL A 440 -2.61 16.01 5.20
CA VAL A 440 -1.47 16.71 5.82
C VAL A 440 -0.66 17.48 4.78
N ALA A 441 -0.45 16.92 3.59
CA ALA A 441 0.32 17.59 2.53
C ALA A 441 -0.42 18.77 1.89
N ILE A 442 -1.75 18.72 1.81
CA ILE A 442 -2.59 19.81 1.30
C ILE A 442 -2.62 20.96 2.31
N VAL A 443 -2.94 20.65 3.57
CA VAL A 443 -3.05 21.63 4.67
C VAL A 443 -1.68 22.23 5.01
N ALA A 444 -0.57 21.49 4.82
CA ALA A 444 0.78 22.01 5.01
C ALA A 444 1.14 23.17 4.06
N MET A 445 0.41 23.33 2.95
CA MET A 445 0.67 24.39 1.97
C MET A 445 -0.13 25.66 2.23
N GLU A 446 -1.33 25.53 2.78
CA GLU A 446 -2.23 26.63 3.12
C GLU A 446 -3.38 26.12 4.00
N PRO A 447 -4.09 26.99 4.74
CA PRO A 447 -5.30 26.62 5.47
C PRO A 447 -6.46 26.24 4.54
N TRP A 448 -7.30 25.30 4.94
CA TRP A 448 -8.43 24.80 4.14
C TRP A 448 -9.74 24.83 4.91
N ASP A 449 -10.83 25.15 4.23
CA ASP A 449 -12.17 24.78 4.70
C ASP A 449 -12.35 23.26 4.58
N VAL A 450 -12.99 22.65 5.56
CA VAL A 450 -13.15 21.19 5.64
C VAL A 450 -14.09 20.66 4.55
N ASP A 451 -15.16 21.40 4.22
CA ASP A 451 -16.13 21.01 3.19
C ASP A 451 -15.52 21.13 1.80
N GLU A 452 -14.78 22.20 1.53
CA GLU A 452 -14.03 22.35 0.28
C GLU A 452 -12.99 21.25 0.08
N LEU A 453 -12.27 20.88 1.15
CA LEU A 453 -11.30 19.79 1.09
C LEU A 453 -11.98 18.44 0.84
N TYR A 454 -13.09 18.17 1.53
CA TYR A 454 -13.88 16.96 1.34
C TYR A 454 -14.38 16.85 -0.11
N ASP A 455 -14.90 17.94 -0.67
CA ASP A 455 -15.35 17.99 -2.05
C ASP A 455 -14.19 17.74 -3.04
N GLN A 456 -13.03 18.38 -2.81
CA GLN A 456 -11.85 18.16 -3.65
C GLN A 456 -11.39 16.69 -3.62
N VAL A 457 -11.40 16.05 -2.45
CA VAL A 457 -11.04 14.63 -2.31
C VAL A 457 -12.00 13.75 -3.12
N ARG A 458 -13.30 14.05 -3.12
CA ARG A 458 -14.32 13.27 -3.86
C ARG A 458 -14.24 13.42 -5.37
N GLN A 459 -13.54 14.43 -5.89
CA GLN A 459 -13.22 14.52 -7.31
C GLN A 459 -12.28 13.38 -7.77
N ALA A 460 -11.49 12.81 -6.86
CA ALA A 460 -10.65 11.66 -7.17
C ALA A 460 -11.48 10.37 -7.20
N TYR A 461 -11.40 9.61 -8.30
CA TYR A 461 -12.16 8.37 -8.52
C TYR A 461 -12.18 7.40 -7.31
N PRO A 462 -11.06 7.13 -6.63
CA PRO A 462 -11.02 6.20 -5.49
C PRO A 462 -11.81 6.66 -4.26
N TYR A 463 -12.14 7.95 -4.16
CA TYR A 463 -12.76 8.57 -2.98
C TYR A 463 -14.13 9.19 -3.27
N ARG A 464 -14.68 9.01 -4.47
CA ARG A 464 -15.99 9.58 -4.87
C ARG A 464 -17.14 9.20 -3.91
N ASP A 465 -17.05 8.00 -3.35
CA ASP A 465 -18.02 7.38 -2.45
C ASP A 465 -17.53 7.41 -0.98
N LEU A 466 -16.53 8.24 -0.66
CA LEU A 466 -15.99 8.36 0.70
C LEU A 466 -17.07 8.88 1.65
N PRO A 467 -17.44 8.14 2.72
CA PRO A 467 -18.41 8.62 3.68
C PRO A 467 -17.85 9.80 4.49
N ARG A 468 -18.67 10.83 4.73
CA ARG A 468 -18.25 12.02 5.47
C ARG A 468 -17.80 11.70 6.89
N LEU A 469 -18.45 10.75 7.56
CA LEU A 469 -18.08 10.31 8.91
C LEU A 469 -16.65 9.75 8.94
N VAL A 470 -16.27 8.96 7.93
CA VAL A 470 -14.93 8.36 7.81
C VAL A 470 -13.89 9.42 7.46
N PHE A 471 -14.23 10.40 6.62
CA PHE A 471 -13.36 11.56 6.38
C PHE A 471 -13.09 12.34 7.68
N ASN A 472 -14.14 12.63 8.44
CA ASN A 472 -14.03 13.34 9.71
C ASN A 472 -13.19 12.54 10.72
N SER A 473 -13.35 11.22 10.83
CA SER A 473 -12.54 10.42 11.75
C SER A 473 -11.03 10.43 11.40
N VAL A 474 -10.69 10.52 10.11
CA VAL A 474 -9.30 10.75 9.67
C VAL A 474 -8.80 12.13 10.11
N LEU A 475 -9.63 13.17 10.03
CA LEU A 475 -9.28 14.51 10.54
C LEU A 475 -9.09 14.52 12.06
N GLU A 476 -9.97 13.85 12.81
CA GLU A 476 -9.86 13.71 14.26
C GLU A 476 -8.53 13.06 14.63
N MET A 477 -8.22 11.91 14.01
CA MET A 477 -6.94 11.23 14.18
C MET A 477 -5.74 12.12 13.85
N LEU A 478 -5.77 12.86 12.73
CA LEU A 478 -4.66 13.74 12.34
C LEU A 478 -4.54 15.00 13.22
N SER A 479 -5.64 15.46 13.82
CA SER A 479 -5.67 16.57 14.76
C SER A 479 -5.31 16.17 16.20
N GLY A 480 -4.97 14.89 16.43
CA GLY A 480 -4.59 14.39 17.75
C GLY A 480 -5.77 14.16 18.70
N ARG A 481 -7.01 14.17 18.18
CA ARG A 481 -8.23 13.89 18.93
C ARG A 481 -8.50 12.40 18.86
N TYR A 482 -7.97 11.68 19.83
CA TYR A 482 -8.11 10.22 19.89
C TYR A 482 -9.22 9.82 20.87
N PRO A 483 -9.89 8.67 20.65
CA PRO A 483 -10.85 8.13 21.61
C PRO A 483 -10.22 7.80 22.99
N SER A 484 -8.89 7.72 23.04
CA SER A 484 -8.12 7.38 24.23
C SER A 484 -6.92 8.28 24.41
N GLU A 485 -6.58 8.50 25.66
CA GLU A 485 -5.39 9.23 26.05
C GLU A 485 -4.10 8.43 25.83
N ALA A 486 -4.20 7.11 25.63
CA ALA A 486 -3.08 6.23 25.27
C ALA A 486 -2.42 6.59 23.92
N PHE A 487 -3.10 7.37 23.07
CA PHE A 487 -2.56 7.85 21.80
C PHE A 487 -1.85 9.22 21.89
N ARG A 488 -1.77 9.85 23.08
CA ARG A 488 -1.20 11.22 23.24
C ARG A 488 0.25 11.37 22.75
N ASP A 489 1.02 10.28 22.68
CA ASP A 489 2.38 10.30 22.11
C ASP A 489 2.41 10.55 20.59
N LEU A 490 1.28 10.37 19.91
CA LEU A 490 1.10 10.75 18.52
C LEU A 490 0.83 12.25 18.42
N ARG A 491 1.88 13.03 18.15
CA ARG A 491 1.72 14.47 17.92
C ARG A 491 0.72 14.77 16.78
N PRO A 492 -0.13 15.81 16.92
CA PRO A 492 -1.00 16.25 15.85
C PRO A 492 -0.21 16.65 14.59
N ARG A 493 -0.82 16.44 13.41
CA ARG A 493 -0.26 16.74 12.08
C ARG A 493 -0.93 17.92 11.41
N ILE A 494 -2.16 18.21 11.80
CA ILE A 494 -2.96 19.36 11.41
C ILE A 494 -3.61 19.91 12.67
N SER A 495 -3.98 21.20 12.68
CA SER A 495 -4.89 21.73 13.67
C SER A 495 -6.26 21.89 13.03
N TRP A 496 -7.30 21.41 13.70
CA TRP A 496 -8.68 21.57 13.27
C TRP A 496 -9.40 22.56 14.19
N ASP A 497 -9.78 23.69 13.61
CA ASP A 497 -10.71 24.66 14.18
C ASP A 497 -12.13 24.28 13.74
N ARG A 498 -12.91 23.68 14.64
CA ARG A 498 -14.30 23.28 14.37
C ARG A 498 -15.26 24.47 14.44
N MET A 499 -14.86 25.60 15.01
CA MET A 499 -15.72 26.78 15.14
C MET A 499 -15.92 27.40 13.77
N ASN A 500 -14.81 27.55 13.04
CA ASN A 500 -14.81 28.09 11.69
C ASN A 500 -14.81 27.02 10.60
N ASN A 501 -14.81 25.73 10.98
CA ASN A 501 -14.70 24.58 10.09
C ASN A 501 -13.44 24.62 9.20
N ARG A 502 -12.29 24.99 9.78
CA ARG A 502 -11.01 25.17 9.06
C ARG A 502 -9.88 24.30 9.59
N LEU A 503 -9.03 23.89 8.68
CA LEU A 503 -7.80 23.15 8.94
C LEU A 503 -6.60 24.08 8.76
N HIS A 504 -5.67 24.02 9.72
CA HIS A 504 -4.46 24.83 9.74
C HIS A 504 -3.20 23.95 9.76
N PRO A 505 -2.11 24.40 9.08
CA PRO A 505 -0.85 23.68 9.10
C PRO A 505 -0.22 23.66 10.49
N MET A 506 0.28 22.49 10.90
CA MET A 506 1.18 22.39 12.06
C MET A 506 2.64 22.62 11.63
N PRO A 507 3.48 23.26 12.48
CA PRO A 507 4.89 23.41 12.18
C PRO A 507 5.61 22.07 11.93
N GLY A 508 6.30 21.98 10.79
CA GLY A 508 7.00 20.78 10.38
C GLY A 508 6.17 19.78 9.56
N SER A 509 4.86 19.97 9.40
CA SER A 509 4.00 19.06 8.59
C SER A 509 4.42 18.99 7.13
N GLN A 510 4.90 20.09 6.54
CA GLN A 510 5.49 20.09 5.19
C GLN A 510 6.75 19.21 5.13
N ARG A 511 7.65 19.36 6.11
CA ARG A 511 8.88 18.55 6.15
C ARG A 511 8.56 17.08 6.37
N LEU A 512 7.57 16.78 7.21
CA LEU A 512 7.10 15.44 7.49
C LEU A 512 6.59 14.74 6.22
N THR A 513 5.72 15.40 5.46
CA THR A 513 5.15 14.88 4.21
C THR A 513 6.20 14.74 3.12
N VAL A 514 7.17 15.66 3.03
CA VAL A 514 8.29 15.54 2.08
C VAL A 514 9.21 14.35 2.40
N VAL A 515 9.44 14.03 3.67
CA VAL A 515 10.37 12.95 4.09
C VAL A 515 9.71 11.57 4.07
N ASN A 516 8.42 11.50 4.36
CA ASN A 516 7.68 10.23 4.49
C ASN A 516 6.69 10.01 3.34
N GLY A 517 6.59 10.96 2.42
CA GLY A 517 5.67 10.97 1.28
C GLY A 517 5.82 9.79 0.34
N GLY A 518 4.69 9.19 -0.03
CA GLY A 518 4.59 8.17 -1.06
C GLY A 518 3.57 7.09 -0.73
N ALA A 519 3.39 6.14 -1.66
CA ALA A 519 2.54 4.97 -1.43
C ALA A 519 3.34 3.68 -1.25
N ILE A 520 4.59 3.66 -1.70
CA ILE A 520 5.47 2.48 -1.64
C ILE A 520 5.91 2.29 -0.18
N PRO A 521 5.55 1.17 0.48
CA PRO A 521 5.90 0.95 1.87
C PRO A 521 7.40 0.71 2.05
N ASP A 522 7.93 1.07 3.22
CA ASP A 522 9.24 0.58 3.66
C ASP A 522 9.14 -0.92 3.94
N THR A 523 9.68 -1.70 3.01
CA THR A 523 10.05 -3.09 3.24
C THR A 523 11.50 -3.13 3.72
N GLY A 524 11.80 -4.12 4.55
CA GLY A 524 13.20 -4.43 4.81
C GLY A 524 13.35 -5.86 5.25
N GLN A 525 14.56 -6.15 5.71
CA GLN A 525 15.02 -7.50 5.90
C GLN A 525 15.15 -7.77 7.40
N PHE A 526 14.77 -8.96 7.85
CA PHE A 526 15.10 -9.45 9.18
C PHE A 526 16.54 -9.95 9.15
N GLY A 527 17.37 -9.51 10.09
CA GLY A 527 18.66 -10.16 10.30
C GLY A 527 18.42 -11.56 10.85
N VAL A 528 19.12 -12.54 10.29
CA VAL A 528 19.10 -13.91 10.79
C VAL A 528 20.32 -14.12 11.67
N TYR A 529 20.12 -14.62 12.89
CA TYR A 529 21.16 -14.80 13.90
C TYR A 529 21.15 -16.20 14.48
N LEU A 530 22.29 -16.69 14.93
CA LEU A 530 22.36 -17.95 15.70
C LEU A 530 21.69 -17.79 17.08
N GLU A 531 21.47 -18.91 17.76
CA GLU A 531 20.91 -18.95 19.13
C GLU A 531 21.68 -18.11 20.16
N ASP A 532 22.94 -17.79 19.89
CA ASP A 532 23.74 -16.85 20.70
C ASP A 532 23.27 -15.38 20.60
N GLY A 533 22.31 -15.08 19.72
CA GLY A 533 21.72 -13.75 19.51
C GLY A 533 22.66 -12.69 18.92
N SER A 534 23.91 -13.03 18.62
CA SER A 534 24.98 -12.09 18.23
C SER A 534 25.60 -12.42 16.87
N THR A 535 25.72 -13.70 16.53
CA THR A 535 26.31 -14.16 15.27
C THR A 535 25.30 -14.07 14.14
N ARG A 536 25.51 -13.11 13.23
CA ARG A 536 24.62 -12.88 12.09
C ARG A 536 24.97 -13.81 10.91
N VAL A 537 24.01 -14.59 10.47
CA VAL A 537 24.15 -15.55 9.35
C VAL A 537 23.57 -15.05 8.03
N GLY A 538 22.68 -14.05 8.06
CA GLY A 538 22.24 -13.35 6.85
C GLY A 538 20.99 -12.50 7.06
N GLU A 539 20.16 -12.38 6.01
CA GLU A 539 18.98 -11.51 5.96
C GLU A 539 17.80 -12.20 5.24
N LEU A 540 16.58 -12.04 5.76
CA LEU A 540 15.32 -12.53 5.17
C LEU A 540 14.35 -11.40 4.85
N ASP A 541 13.52 -11.54 3.82
CA ASP A 541 12.45 -10.55 3.55
C ASP A 541 11.39 -10.60 4.64
N GLU A 542 10.82 -9.45 4.94
CA GLU A 542 9.77 -9.32 5.94
C GLU A 542 8.52 -10.14 5.63
N GLU A 543 8.13 -10.27 4.36
CA GLU A 543 6.99 -11.12 3.99
C GLU A 543 7.31 -12.61 4.02
N PHE A 544 8.57 -12.98 3.76
CA PHE A 544 9.00 -14.35 3.99
C PHE A 544 8.91 -14.68 5.47
N VAL A 545 9.52 -13.85 6.33
CA VAL A 545 9.45 -14.05 7.78
C VAL A 545 8.01 -14.05 8.28
N TYR A 546 7.12 -13.30 7.63
CA TYR A 546 5.69 -13.31 7.92
C TYR A 546 5.05 -14.70 7.69
N GLU A 547 5.34 -15.33 6.56
CA GLU A 547 4.86 -16.68 6.30
C GLU A 547 5.63 -17.73 7.10
N THR A 548 6.75 -17.34 7.70
CA THR A 548 7.59 -18.20 8.51
C THR A 548 7.00 -18.35 9.90
N ARG A 549 6.87 -19.58 10.38
CA ARG A 549 6.54 -19.89 11.77
C ARG A 549 7.78 -20.34 12.53
N ILE A 550 7.72 -20.27 13.86
CA ILE A 550 8.73 -20.90 14.72
C ILE A 550 8.73 -22.41 14.42
N GLY A 551 9.89 -22.98 14.13
CA GLY A 551 10.07 -24.35 13.67
C GLY A 551 10.35 -24.48 12.16
N ASP A 552 9.97 -23.48 11.35
CA ASP A 552 10.15 -23.52 9.89
C ASP A 552 11.63 -23.60 9.51
N LEU A 553 11.90 -24.26 8.39
CA LEU A 553 13.23 -24.33 7.81
C LEU A 553 13.33 -23.47 6.58
N PHE A 554 14.47 -22.82 6.44
CA PHE A 554 14.76 -22.09 5.23
C PHE A 554 16.23 -22.16 4.86
N ILE A 555 16.50 -21.96 3.57
CA ILE A 555 17.87 -21.93 3.05
C ILE A 555 18.35 -20.48 3.00
N LEU A 556 19.49 -20.20 3.63
CA LEU A 556 20.15 -18.90 3.55
C LEU A 556 21.65 -19.12 3.28
N GLY A 557 22.10 -18.67 2.11
CA GLY A 557 23.38 -19.07 1.56
C GLY A 557 23.35 -20.51 1.05
N THR A 558 24.34 -21.31 1.45
CA THR A 558 24.43 -22.76 1.16
C THR A 558 23.89 -23.64 2.27
N ASN A 559 23.50 -23.05 3.39
CA ASN A 559 23.17 -23.77 4.62
C ASN A 559 21.65 -23.70 4.90
N THR A 560 21.13 -24.77 5.51
CA THR A 560 19.75 -24.85 5.98
C THR A 560 19.69 -24.40 7.43
N TRP A 561 18.71 -23.55 7.74
CA TRP A 561 18.52 -22.94 9.05
C TRP A 561 17.11 -23.25 9.55
N ARG A 562 16.97 -23.61 10.83
CA ARG A 562 15.69 -23.78 11.54
C ARG A 562 15.39 -22.55 12.36
N VAL A 563 14.19 -21.99 12.23
CA VAL A 563 13.73 -20.84 13.02
C VAL A 563 13.43 -21.28 14.44
N THR A 564 14.17 -20.77 15.41
CA THR A 564 13.94 -21.04 16.84
C THR A 564 13.14 -19.93 17.52
N ASP A 565 13.28 -18.69 17.04
CA ASP A 565 12.49 -17.57 17.49
C ASP A 565 12.34 -16.51 16.39
N ILE A 566 11.22 -15.79 16.39
CA ILE A 566 10.98 -14.65 15.50
C ILE A 566 10.77 -13.43 16.37
N GLY A 567 11.85 -12.70 16.61
CA GLY A 567 11.82 -11.43 17.31
C GLY A 567 11.29 -10.29 16.42
N PRO A 568 11.09 -9.09 16.99
CA PRO A 568 10.60 -7.93 16.24
C PRO A 568 11.52 -7.52 15.08
N ASP A 569 12.80 -7.83 15.14
CA ASP A 569 13.84 -7.33 14.23
C ASP A 569 14.74 -8.38 13.62
N ARG A 570 14.69 -9.58 14.19
CA ARG A 570 15.61 -10.65 13.89
C ARG A 570 14.90 -11.99 13.94
N VAL A 571 15.40 -12.92 13.15
CA VAL A 571 15.04 -14.33 13.22
C VAL A 571 16.19 -15.05 13.87
N ILE A 572 15.96 -15.74 14.97
CA ILE A 572 16.95 -16.59 15.61
C ILE A 572 16.83 -17.97 14.98
N VAL A 573 17.97 -18.56 14.64
CA VAL A 573 18.04 -19.84 13.97
C VAL A 573 19.09 -20.77 14.55
N ALA A 574 18.82 -22.07 14.41
CA ALA A 574 19.80 -23.13 14.62
C ALA A 574 20.21 -23.74 13.26
N PRO A 575 21.46 -24.23 13.10
CA PRO A 575 21.83 -25.01 11.93
C PRO A 575 20.96 -26.27 11.83
N ALA A 576 20.50 -26.61 10.62
CA ALA A 576 19.74 -27.82 10.35
C ALA A 576 20.43 -28.67 9.28
N SER A 577 20.20 -29.98 9.28
CA SER A 577 20.77 -30.90 8.29
C SER A 577 20.37 -30.52 6.85
N PRO A 578 21.24 -30.73 5.84
CA PRO A 578 20.92 -30.45 4.44
C PRO A 578 19.67 -31.21 3.98
N GLY A 579 18.66 -30.50 3.49
CA GLY A 579 17.35 -31.05 3.15
C GLY A 579 16.42 -30.03 2.49
N PRO A 580 15.24 -30.42 1.93
CA PRO A 580 14.27 -29.49 1.38
C PRO A 580 13.77 -28.52 2.46
N ALA A 581 14.00 -27.23 2.22
CA ALA A 581 13.64 -26.13 3.10
C ALA A 581 13.15 -24.94 2.26
N ARG A 582 12.31 -24.09 2.84
CA ARG A 582 11.66 -22.99 2.12
C ARG A 582 12.70 -21.98 1.67
N MET A 583 12.55 -21.45 0.46
CA MET A 583 13.44 -20.42 -0.03
C MET A 583 12.90 -19.04 0.33
N PRO A 584 13.73 -18.17 0.94
CA PRO A 584 13.38 -16.77 1.15
C PRO A 584 12.95 -16.08 -0.14
N PHE A 585 11.70 -15.65 -0.23
CA PHE A 585 11.22 -14.79 -1.32
C PHE A 585 11.34 -13.33 -0.90
N TRP A 586 11.53 -12.42 -1.87
CA TRP A 586 11.63 -10.98 -1.62
C TRP A 586 10.44 -10.28 -2.26
N ARG A 587 9.89 -9.25 -1.60
CA ARG A 587 8.69 -8.52 -2.07
C ARG A 587 8.95 -7.76 -3.37
N GLY A 588 8.83 -8.48 -4.46
CA GLY A 588 8.39 -8.01 -5.76
C GLY A 588 7.39 -8.96 -6.41
N GLU A 589 7.12 -10.14 -5.82
CA GLU A 589 6.65 -11.30 -6.59
C GLU A 589 5.79 -12.25 -5.71
N TYR A 590 4.65 -11.78 -5.19
CA TYR A 590 3.61 -12.68 -4.67
C TYR A 590 2.76 -13.18 -5.84
N PHE A 591 3.29 -14.16 -6.56
CA PHE A 591 2.62 -14.75 -7.72
C PHE A 591 1.60 -15.78 -7.26
N SER A 592 0.36 -15.37 -7.09
CA SER A 592 -0.78 -16.27 -6.96
C SER A 592 -1.65 -16.16 -8.20
N ARG A 593 -2.21 -17.28 -8.62
CA ARG A 593 -3.23 -17.33 -9.65
C ARG A 593 -4.49 -16.61 -9.15
N ASP A 594 -5.04 -15.73 -9.97
CA ASP A 594 -6.32 -15.12 -9.68
C ASP A 594 -7.49 -16.10 -9.89
N HIS A 595 -8.62 -15.75 -9.31
CA HIS A 595 -9.83 -16.57 -9.34
C HIS A 595 -10.42 -16.77 -10.75
N GLU A 596 -10.34 -15.78 -11.66
CA GLU A 596 -10.86 -15.91 -13.03
C GLU A 596 -10.04 -16.92 -13.84
N LEU A 597 -8.71 -16.83 -13.74
CA LEU A 597 -7.78 -17.79 -14.33
C LEU A 597 -7.95 -19.18 -13.69
N GLY A 598 -8.25 -19.23 -12.39
CA GLY A 598 -8.61 -20.46 -11.70
C GLY A 598 -9.84 -21.17 -12.30
N ARG A 599 -10.89 -20.42 -12.64
CA ARG A 599 -12.07 -20.97 -13.34
C ARG A 599 -11.72 -21.52 -14.72
N HIS A 600 -10.91 -20.79 -15.49
CA HIS A 600 -10.46 -21.26 -16.80
C HIS A 600 -9.63 -22.55 -16.68
N LEU A 601 -8.79 -22.65 -15.66
CA LEU A 601 -8.02 -23.87 -15.37
C LEU A 601 -8.93 -25.03 -15.01
N GLY A 602 -9.90 -24.82 -14.12
CA GLY A 602 -10.91 -25.84 -13.78
C GLY A 602 -11.70 -26.32 -15.00
N ALA A 603 -12.18 -25.39 -15.83
CA ALA A 603 -12.91 -25.71 -17.05
C ALA A 603 -12.05 -26.48 -18.06
N PHE A 604 -10.75 -26.16 -18.15
CA PHE A 604 -9.80 -26.91 -18.96
C PHE A 604 -9.59 -28.33 -18.42
N CYS A 605 -9.42 -28.51 -17.10
CA CYS A 605 -9.33 -29.84 -16.48
C CYS A 605 -10.55 -30.70 -16.83
N ARG A 606 -11.76 -30.13 -16.74
CA ARG A 606 -13.00 -30.83 -17.09
C ARG A 606 -13.06 -31.22 -18.57
N GLN A 607 -12.71 -30.31 -19.48
CA GLN A 607 -12.65 -30.60 -20.91
C GLN A 607 -11.62 -31.67 -21.27
N LEU A 608 -10.47 -31.65 -20.61
CA LEU A 608 -9.41 -32.64 -20.83
C LEU A 608 -9.83 -34.01 -20.29
N ARG A 609 -10.47 -34.06 -19.11
CA ARG A 609 -11.05 -35.28 -18.53
C ARG A 609 -12.04 -35.94 -19.50
N GLU A 610 -12.97 -35.18 -20.05
CA GLU A 610 -13.97 -35.67 -21.01
C GLU A 610 -13.36 -36.30 -22.28
N ARG A 611 -12.10 -35.95 -22.60
CA ARG A 611 -11.37 -36.44 -23.79
C ARG A 611 -10.25 -37.42 -23.46
N LEU A 612 -10.03 -37.78 -22.20
CA LEU A 612 -8.83 -38.50 -21.78
C LEU A 612 -8.67 -39.89 -22.43
N ASN A 613 -9.80 -40.51 -22.74
CA ASN A 613 -9.91 -41.82 -23.39
C ASN A 613 -9.98 -41.75 -24.92
N ASP A 614 -10.06 -40.56 -25.51
CA ASP A 614 -10.02 -40.37 -26.96
C ASP A 614 -8.57 -40.54 -27.47
N PRO A 615 -8.29 -41.46 -28.41
CA PRO A 615 -6.96 -41.63 -29.00
C PRO A 615 -6.39 -40.35 -29.63
N THR A 616 -7.25 -39.42 -30.04
CA THR A 616 -6.88 -38.15 -30.65
C THR A 616 -6.58 -37.03 -29.64
N CYS A 617 -6.76 -37.27 -28.33
CA CYS A 617 -6.63 -36.24 -27.28
C CYS A 617 -5.27 -35.51 -27.30
N GLN A 618 -4.17 -36.23 -27.42
CA GLN A 618 -2.84 -35.61 -27.52
C GLN A 618 -2.68 -34.77 -28.80
N ALA A 619 -3.22 -35.24 -29.93
CA ALA A 619 -3.20 -34.49 -31.19
C ALA A 619 -4.07 -33.21 -31.10
N TRP A 620 -5.22 -33.30 -30.44
CA TRP A 620 -6.08 -32.16 -30.13
C TRP A 620 -5.34 -31.13 -29.27
N LEU A 621 -4.70 -31.56 -28.17
CA LEU A 621 -3.92 -30.68 -27.30
C LEU A 621 -2.84 -29.92 -28.08
N ARG A 622 -2.05 -30.64 -28.89
CA ARG A 622 -0.99 -30.06 -29.71
C ARG A 622 -1.52 -29.03 -30.72
N ARG A 623 -2.63 -29.34 -31.40
CA ARG A 623 -3.21 -28.46 -32.42
C ARG A 623 -3.90 -27.23 -31.82
N ARG A 624 -4.57 -27.39 -30.67
CA ARG A 624 -5.37 -26.32 -30.06
C ARG A 624 -4.55 -25.39 -29.18
N TYR A 625 -3.50 -25.89 -28.54
CA TYR A 625 -2.72 -25.15 -27.53
C TYR A 625 -1.24 -24.94 -27.91
N ASP A 626 -0.79 -25.44 -29.07
CA ASP A 626 0.60 -25.34 -29.57
C ASP A 626 1.64 -25.81 -28.54
N ILE A 627 1.35 -26.95 -27.91
CA ILE A 627 2.25 -27.61 -26.96
C ILE A 627 3.05 -28.71 -27.68
N ASP A 628 4.24 -29.01 -27.17
CA ASP A 628 5.08 -30.07 -27.72
C ASP A 628 4.56 -31.49 -27.35
N PRO A 629 5.06 -32.56 -28.02
CA PRO A 629 4.60 -33.93 -27.77
C PRO A 629 4.77 -34.36 -26.31
N ASN A 630 5.90 -33.99 -25.70
CA ASN A 630 6.21 -34.29 -24.31
C ASN A 630 5.21 -33.64 -23.35
N ALA A 631 4.86 -32.37 -23.56
CA ALA A 631 3.86 -31.66 -22.77
C ALA A 631 2.47 -32.32 -22.90
N ALA A 632 2.07 -32.68 -24.11
CA ALA A 632 0.77 -33.33 -24.34
C ALA A 632 0.68 -34.70 -23.66
N PHE A 633 1.76 -35.49 -23.71
CA PHE A 633 1.85 -36.77 -23.01
C PHE A 633 1.75 -36.57 -21.50
N ASN A 634 2.57 -35.69 -20.92
CA ASN A 634 2.62 -35.46 -19.48
C ASN A 634 1.30 -34.93 -18.90
N LEU A 635 0.57 -34.08 -19.63
CA LEU A 635 -0.75 -33.60 -19.22
C LEU A 635 -1.79 -34.70 -19.20
N CYS A 636 -1.88 -35.50 -20.27
CA CYS A 636 -2.80 -36.64 -20.29
C CYS A 636 -2.47 -37.62 -19.16
N GLN A 637 -1.19 -37.95 -18.98
CA GLN A 637 -0.77 -38.84 -17.91
C GLN A 637 -1.10 -38.27 -16.53
N TYR A 638 -1.01 -36.94 -16.34
CA TYR A 638 -1.26 -36.35 -15.02
C TYR A 638 -2.70 -36.54 -14.55
N LEU A 639 -3.65 -36.39 -15.47
CA LEU A 639 -5.06 -36.64 -15.19
C LEU A 639 -5.37 -38.14 -15.12
N ARG A 640 -4.70 -39.00 -15.92
CA ARG A 640 -4.87 -40.46 -15.84
C ARG A 640 -4.40 -41.02 -14.52
N ASP A 641 -3.23 -40.60 -14.05
CA ASP A 641 -2.69 -41.06 -12.76
C ASP A 641 -3.64 -40.70 -11.59
N GLN A 642 -4.42 -39.60 -11.71
CA GLN A 642 -5.47 -39.23 -10.77
C GLN A 642 -6.70 -40.15 -10.93
N GLU A 643 -7.22 -40.33 -12.15
CA GLU A 643 -8.40 -41.19 -12.39
C GLU A 643 -8.16 -42.67 -12.04
N GLU A 644 -6.97 -43.20 -12.35
CA GLU A 644 -6.59 -44.61 -12.10
C GLU A 644 -6.57 -44.94 -10.61
N ARG A 645 -6.41 -43.94 -9.73
CA ARG A 645 -6.54 -44.11 -8.27
C ARG A 645 -7.99 -44.07 -7.78
N GLY A 646 -8.96 -44.03 -8.69
CA GLY A 646 -10.39 -43.90 -8.40
C GLY A 646 -10.74 -42.52 -7.82
N GLU A 647 -9.95 -41.51 -8.14
CA GLU A 647 -10.09 -40.15 -7.61
C GLU A 647 -10.84 -39.25 -8.60
N THR A 648 -11.56 -38.25 -8.09
CA THR A 648 -12.18 -37.25 -8.95
C THR A 648 -11.19 -36.11 -9.19
N ILE A 649 -11.06 -35.68 -10.44
CA ILE A 649 -10.21 -34.54 -10.79
C ILE A 649 -10.90 -33.24 -10.31
N PRO A 650 -10.25 -32.42 -9.46
CA PRO A 650 -10.77 -31.10 -9.08
C PRO A 650 -10.88 -30.20 -10.33
N ASP A 651 -12.04 -29.55 -10.49
CA ASP A 651 -12.37 -28.74 -11.67
C ASP A 651 -13.24 -27.51 -11.29
N ASP A 652 -13.78 -26.80 -12.29
CA ASP A 652 -14.63 -25.60 -12.09
C ASP A 652 -15.98 -25.89 -11.41
N ARG A 653 -16.30 -27.18 -11.21
CA ARG A 653 -17.56 -27.70 -10.66
C ARG A 653 -17.35 -28.75 -9.56
N THR A 654 -16.11 -29.00 -9.16
CA THR A 654 -15.79 -30.06 -8.20
C THR A 654 -14.65 -29.63 -7.28
N VAL A 655 -14.93 -29.55 -5.98
CA VAL A 655 -13.93 -29.43 -4.92
C VAL A 655 -13.71 -30.83 -4.34
N LEU A 656 -12.46 -31.27 -4.26
CA LEU A 656 -12.10 -32.55 -3.67
C LEU A 656 -11.49 -32.31 -2.29
N ILE A 657 -12.05 -32.93 -1.26
CA ILE A 657 -11.46 -33.02 0.07
C ILE A 657 -10.90 -34.43 0.23
N GLU A 658 -9.58 -34.52 0.39
CA GLU A 658 -8.86 -35.78 0.52
C GLU A 658 -8.23 -35.87 1.91
N GLY A 659 -8.61 -36.89 2.66
CA GLY A 659 -7.94 -37.26 3.91
C GLY A 659 -7.01 -38.43 3.71
N PHE A 660 -5.80 -38.33 4.22
CA PHE A 660 -4.83 -39.42 4.22
C PHE A 660 -3.95 -39.32 5.47
N ARG A 661 -3.26 -40.41 5.80
CA ARG A 661 -2.32 -40.42 6.92
C ARG A 661 -0.89 -40.30 6.40
N ASP A 662 -0.06 -39.57 7.13
CA ASP A 662 1.38 -39.56 6.86
C ASP A 662 2.07 -40.80 7.46
N GLU A 663 3.39 -40.89 7.30
CA GLU A 663 4.20 -42.04 7.72
C GLU A 663 4.17 -42.29 9.24
N ILE A 664 3.83 -41.27 10.03
CA ILE A 664 3.70 -41.33 11.50
C ILE A 664 2.24 -41.48 11.97
N GLY A 665 1.27 -41.52 11.04
CA GLY A 665 -0.13 -41.78 11.32
C GLY A 665 -1.00 -40.55 11.55
N ASP A 666 -0.43 -39.33 11.50
CA ASP A 666 -1.16 -38.07 11.65
C ASP A 666 -2.11 -37.88 10.46
N LEU A 667 -3.31 -37.38 10.73
CA LEU A 667 -4.30 -37.12 9.69
C LEU A 667 -3.92 -35.84 8.93
N ARG A 668 -3.82 -35.97 7.61
CA ARG A 668 -3.65 -34.86 6.66
C ARG A 668 -4.96 -34.68 5.90
N LEU A 669 -5.41 -33.44 5.79
CA LEU A 669 -6.62 -33.10 5.04
C LEU A 669 -6.27 -32.08 3.95
N ALA A 670 -6.35 -32.50 2.69
CA ALA A 670 -6.14 -31.66 1.52
C ALA A 670 -7.49 -31.24 0.92
N LEU A 671 -7.78 -29.94 0.95
CA LEU A 671 -8.85 -29.33 0.17
C LEU A 671 -8.26 -28.87 -1.16
N LEU A 672 -8.62 -29.57 -2.24
CA LEU A 672 -8.08 -29.37 -3.58
C LEU A 672 -9.09 -28.65 -4.47
N SER A 673 -8.66 -27.52 -5.05
CA SER A 673 -9.50 -26.73 -5.95
C SER A 673 -8.65 -25.84 -6.88
N PRO A 674 -9.16 -25.45 -8.07
CA PRO A 674 -8.40 -24.64 -9.01
C PRO A 674 -8.53 -23.11 -8.77
N PHE A 675 -9.22 -22.64 -7.73
CA PHE A 675 -9.63 -21.21 -7.62
C PHE A 675 -8.53 -20.23 -7.18
N GLY A 676 -7.31 -20.69 -6.90
CA GLY A 676 -6.12 -19.83 -6.73
C GLY A 676 -5.82 -19.44 -5.28
N GLY A 677 -4.56 -19.03 -5.05
CA GLY A 677 -4.01 -18.88 -3.70
C GLY A 677 -4.72 -17.85 -2.82
N ARG A 678 -5.20 -16.74 -3.39
CA ARG A 678 -5.90 -15.69 -2.60
C ARG A 678 -7.26 -16.14 -2.09
N VAL A 679 -7.99 -16.94 -2.88
CA VAL A 679 -9.25 -17.58 -2.47
C VAL A 679 -8.95 -18.59 -1.36
N HIS A 680 -7.93 -19.42 -1.55
CA HIS A 680 -7.55 -20.44 -0.56
C HIS A 680 -7.03 -19.84 0.75
N LEU A 681 -6.34 -18.69 0.71
CA LEU A 681 -5.93 -17.99 1.92
C LEU A 681 -7.15 -17.52 2.72
N ALA A 682 -8.12 -16.86 2.05
CA ALA A 682 -9.35 -16.41 2.69
C ALA A 682 -10.12 -17.59 3.29
N TRP A 683 -10.25 -18.68 2.53
CA TRP A 683 -10.96 -19.87 2.97
C TRP A 683 -10.26 -20.55 4.14
N ARG A 684 -8.92 -20.64 4.10
CA ARG A 684 -8.11 -21.17 5.21
C ARG A 684 -8.32 -20.37 6.49
N LEU A 685 -8.33 -19.03 6.42
CA LEU A 685 -8.59 -18.18 7.58
C LEU A 685 -9.99 -18.48 8.16
N ALA A 686 -11.02 -18.53 7.33
CA ALA A 686 -12.37 -18.84 7.80
C ALA A 686 -12.49 -20.25 8.42
N ILE A 687 -11.83 -21.25 7.82
CA ILE A 687 -11.78 -22.61 8.34
C ILE A 687 -11.04 -22.67 9.70
N LEU A 688 -9.94 -21.93 9.86
CA LEU A 688 -9.21 -21.85 11.13
C LEU A 688 -10.07 -21.21 12.23
N ALA A 689 -10.86 -20.20 11.90
CA ALA A 689 -11.83 -19.60 12.81
C ALA A 689 -12.85 -20.65 13.30
N GLN A 690 -13.36 -21.47 12.37
CA GLN A 690 -14.27 -22.56 12.72
C GLN A 690 -13.60 -23.63 13.60
N PHE A 691 -12.36 -24.05 13.28
CA PHE A 691 -11.61 -24.97 14.15
C PHE A 691 -11.45 -24.43 15.58
N ARG A 692 -11.20 -23.13 15.71
CA ARG A 692 -11.08 -22.46 17.01
C ARG A 692 -12.43 -22.38 17.73
N ARG A 693 -13.49 -21.96 17.05
CA ARG A 693 -14.85 -21.86 17.63
C ARG A 693 -15.34 -23.21 18.15
N GLN A 694 -15.17 -24.27 17.37
CA GLN A 694 -15.72 -25.59 17.68
C GLN A 694 -14.88 -26.41 18.66
N TRP A 695 -13.54 -26.33 18.56
CA TRP A 695 -12.65 -27.21 19.33
C TRP A 695 -11.52 -26.50 20.07
N GLN A 696 -11.38 -25.17 19.96
CA GLN A 696 -10.27 -24.40 20.54
C GLN A 696 -8.89 -24.94 20.07
N ILE A 697 -8.84 -25.47 18.84
CA ILE A 697 -7.62 -25.98 18.21
C ILE A 697 -7.24 -25.06 17.05
N GLN A 698 -5.94 -24.86 16.84
CA GLN A 698 -5.42 -24.18 15.67
C GLN A 698 -4.49 -25.12 14.89
N PRO A 699 -5.01 -25.88 13.90
CA PRO A 699 -4.20 -26.83 13.17
C PRO A 699 -3.12 -26.14 12.34
N GLU A 700 -1.95 -26.78 12.24
CA GLU A 700 -0.92 -26.41 11.27
C GLU A 700 -1.53 -26.50 9.86
N SER A 701 -1.36 -25.45 9.06
CA SER A 701 -2.00 -25.39 7.76
C SER A 701 -1.25 -24.51 6.77
N MET A 702 -1.34 -24.89 5.51
CA MET A 702 -0.85 -24.11 4.38
C MET A 702 -1.90 -23.92 3.31
N HIS A 703 -1.63 -22.99 2.40
CA HIS A 703 -2.41 -22.80 1.19
C HIS A 703 -1.45 -22.62 0.03
N SER A 704 -1.89 -22.99 -1.16
CA SER A 704 -1.20 -22.75 -2.43
C SER A 704 -2.24 -22.40 -3.50
N ASP A 705 -1.83 -22.25 -4.76
CA ASP A 705 -2.79 -22.09 -5.85
C ASP A 705 -3.68 -23.32 -6.07
N THR A 706 -3.29 -24.51 -5.62
CA THR A 706 -3.99 -25.78 -5.90
C THR A 706 -4.85 -26.27 -4.74
N GLY A 707 -4.74 -25.67 -3.56
CA GLY A 707 -5.57 -26.06 -2.42
C GLY A 707 -5.07 -25.57 -1.07
N ILE A 708 -5.60 -26.19 -0.02
CA ILE A 708 -5.28 -25.98 1.39
C ILE A 708 -4.94 -27.34 1.99
N LEU A 709 -3.87 -27.41 2.77
CA LEU A 709 -3.49 -28.63 3.49
C LEU A 709 -3.49 -28.35 4.98
N PHE A 710 -4.19 -29.20 5.73
CA PHE A 710 -4.21 -29.19 7.18
C PHE A 710 -3.51 -30.42 7.74
N ARG A 711 -2.78 -30.24 8.84
CA ARG A 711 -2.34 -31.31 9.72
C ARG A 711 -3.25 -31.34 10.94
N LEU A 712 -3.86 -32.48 11.18
CA LEU A 712 -4.82 -32.69 12.27
C LEU A 712 -4.25 -33.75 13.22
N THR A 713 -4.30 -33.45 14.52
CA THR A 713 -3.84 -34.33 15.59
C THR A 713 -4.92 -35.29 16.10
N PHE A 714 -6.13 -35.21 15.54
CA PHE A 714 -7.27 -36.07 15.87
C PHE A 714 -7.65 -36.95 14.68
N GLU A 715 -8.30 -38.08 14.96
CA GLU A 715 -8.51 -39.15 13.97
C GLU A 715 -9.77 -38.98 13.10
N ASP A 716 -10.69 -38.09 13.48
CA ASP A 716 -12.01 -37.97 12.85
C ASP A 716 -12.02 -36.96 11.69
N ILE A 717 -11.89 -37.47 10.46
CA ILE A 717 -11.99 -36.68 9.23
C ILE A 717 -13.37 -36.00 9.09
N GLY A 718 -14.43 -36.61 9.60
CA GLY A 718 -15.80 -36.13 9.49
C GLY A 718 -15.98 -34.79 10.19
N ARG A 719 -15.37 -34.63 11.37
CA ARG A 719 -15.32 -33.35 12.09
C ARG A 719 -14.66 -32.26 11.26
N ALA A 720 -13.47 -32.53 10.75
CA ALA A 720 -12.73 -31.53 9.97
C ALA A 720 -13.47 -31.13 8.68
N VAL A 721 -14.11 -32.09 8.02
CA VAL A 721 -14.99 -31.83 6.87
C VAL A 721 -16.19 -30.96 7.26
N GLN A 722 -16.78 -31.19 8.44
CA GLN A 722 -17.91 -30.40 8.92
C GLN A 722 -17.50 -28.94 9.13
N ALA A 723 -16.37 -28.67 9.79
CA ALA A 723 -15.87 -27.29 9.94
C ALA A 723 -15.62 -26.58 8.60
N ILE A 724 -15.20 -27.31 7.56
CA ILE A 724 -15.09 -26.76 6.20
C ILE A 724 -16.46 -26.42 5.61
N ARG A 725 -17.47 -27.28 5.85
CA ARG A 725 -18.84 -27.09 5.36
C ARG A 725 -19.61 -25.99 6.11
N ASP A 726 -19.23 -25.70 7.35
CA ASP A 726 -19.85 -24.66 8.17
C ASP A 726 -19.41 -23.24 7.78
N VAL A 727 -18.47 -23.11 6.83
CA VAL A 727 -18.12 -21.82 6.20
C VAL A 727 -19.10 -21.56 5.05
N SER A 728 -19.90 -20.50 5.18
CA SER A 728 -20.92 -20.07 4.21
C SER A 728 -20.62 -18.66 3.68
N PRO A 729 -21.26 -18.21 2.59
CA PRO A 729 -21.14 -16.82 2.12
C PRO A 729 -21.52 -15.80 3.20
N ASP A 730 -22.51 -16.15 4.03
CA ASP A 730 -23.09 -15.24 5.04
C ASP A 730 -22.16 -15.03 6.25
N ASN A 731 -21.44 -16.07 6.69
CA ASN A 731 -20.55 -15.98 7.85
C ASN A 731 -19.07 -15.76 7.50
N LEU A 732 -18.71 -15.81 6.20
CA LEU A 732 -17.32 -15.76 5.75
C LEU A 732 -16.56 -14.52 6.24
N GLU A 733 -17.14 -13.33 6.09
CA GLU A 733 -16.43 -12.09 6.47
C GLU A 733 -16.15 -12.02 7.96
N GLU A 734 -17.13 -12.40 8.77
CA GLU A 734 -17.01 -12.46 10.24
C GLU A 734 -15.88 -13.41 10.64
N LEU A 735 -15.89 -14.64 10.12
CA LEU A 735 -14.86 -15.64 10.40
C LEU A 735 -13.46 -15.18 9.98
N VAL A 736 -13.33 -14.52 8.81
CA VAL A 736 -12.04 -14.00 8.36
C VAL A 736 -11.58 -12.87 9.28
N ILE A 737 -12.46 -11.95 9.69
CA ILE A 737 -12.12 -10.83 10.58
C ILE A 737 -11.57 -11.34 11.93
N GLU A 738 -12.20 -12.36 12.52
CA GLU A 738 -11.77 -12.97 13.78
C GLU A 738 -10.33 -13.49 13.75
N GLU A 739 -9.96 -14.17 12.67
CA GLU A 739 -8.61 -14.73 12.51
C GLU A 739 -7.59 -13.71 12.03
N LEU A 740 -8.02 -12.77 11.19
CA LEU A 740 -7.14 -11.79 10.58
C LEU A 740 -6.51 -10.86 11.62
N ALA A 741 -7.25 -10.44 12.65
CA ALA A 741 -6.77 -9.53 13.70
C ALA A 741 -5.50 -10.02 14.42
N GLY A 742 -5.41 -11.33 14.64
CA GLY A 742 -4.26 -12.00 15.26
C GLY A 742 -3.21 -12.47 14.27
N SER A 743 -3.46 -12.32 12.97
CA SER A 743 -2.52 -12.73 11.93
C SER A 743 -1.35 -11.73 11.83
N PRO A 744 -0.12 -12.21 11.61
CA PRO A 744 0.97 -11.26 11.39
C PRO A 744 0.87 -10.47 10.06
N LEU A 745 -0.07 -10.81 9.14
CA LEU A 745 -0.35 -10.05 7.90
C LEU A 745 -0.97 -8.73 8.30
N PHE A 746 -1.92 -8.79 9.23
CA PHE A 746 -2.55 -7.61 9.79
C PHE A 746 -1.52 -6.71 10.47
N GLY A 747 -0.63 -7.25 11.32
CA GLY A 747 0.44 -6.48 11.94
C GLY A 747 1.38 -5.80 10.93
N LEU A 748 1.75 -6.51 9.86
CA LEU A 748 2.56 -5.97 8.77
C LEU A 748 1.83 -4.83 8.04
N ARG A 749 0.57 -5.04 7.63
CA ARG A 749 -0.22 -4.05 6.92
C ARG A 749 -0.53 -2.84 7.78
N PHE A 750 -0.84 -3.05 9.06
CA PHE A 750 -1.01 -1.99 10.03
C PHE A 750 0.22 -1.10 10.13
N ARG A 751 1.42 -1.68 10.26
CA ARG A 751 2.68 -0.92 10.26
C ARG A 751 2.82 -0.08 8.99
N GLN A 752 2.56 -0.66 7.82
CA GLN A 752 2.68 0.03 6.54
C GLN A 752 1.67 1.18 6.42
N ASN A 753 0.44 0.96 6.87
CA ASN A 753 -0.64 1.95 6.85
C ASN A 753 -0.39 3.07 7.86
N ALA A 754 0.03 2.76 9.09
CA ALA A 754 0.41 3.73 10.10
C ALA A 754 1.62 4.59 9.67
N ALA A 755 2.62 3.99 9.02
CA ALA A 755 3.75 4.73 8.47
C ALA A 755 3.32 5.64 7.31
N ARG A 756 2.51 5.13 6.37
CA ARG A 756 1.97 5.89 5.23
C ARG A 756 1.09 7.06 5.71
N ALA A 757 0.29 6.85 6.75
CA ALA A 757 -0.55 7.86 7.40
C ALA A 757 0.22 8.87 8.28
N LEU A 758 1.56 8.80 8.30
CA LEU A 758 2.43 9.73 9.06
C LEU A 758 2.29 9.62 10.59
N LEU A 759 1.76 8.49 11.09
CA LEU A 759 1.70 8.20 12.53
C LEU A 759 3.06 7.70 13.05
N LEU A 760 3.85 7.07 12.18
CA LEU A 760 5.20 6.57 12.49
C LEU A 760 6.29 7.34 11.72
N PRO A 761 6.53 8.63 12.04
CA PRO A 761 7.39 9.49 11.24
C PRO A 761 8.86 9.10 11.31
N ARG A 762 9.57 9.21 10.18
CA ARG A 762 11.04 9.12 10.12
C ARG A 762 11.70 10.34 10.79
N GLY A 763 12.79 10.09 11.52
CA GLY A 763 13.50 11.15 12.27
C GLY A 763 14.33 12.10 11.41
N LYS A 764 15.02 11.62 10.36
CA LYS A 764 15.90 12.46 9.50
C LYS A 764 15.65 12.21 8.00
N PRO A 765 15.67 13.26 7.16
CA PRO A 765 15.65 13.11 5.70
C PRO A 765 16.81 12.23 5.21
N GLY A 766 16.53 11.31 4.28
CA GLY A 766 17.56 10.47 3.65
C GLY A 766 18.09 9.29 4.48
N ARG A 767 17.74 9.17 5.76
CA ARG A 767 18.10 8.02 6.61
C ARG A 767 16.83 7.24 6.95
N ARG A 768 16.75 5.99 6.53
CA ARG A 768 15.64 5.10 6.91
C ARG A 768 15.65 4.93 8.43
N THR A 769 14.47 5.06 9.06
CA THR A 769 14.31 4.58 10.43
C THR A 769 14.64 3.08 10.43
N PRO A 770 15.49 2.58 11.35
CA PRO A 770 15.72 1.15 11.44
C PRO A 770 14.38 0.42 11.53
N LEU A 771 14.19 -0.57 10.66
CA LEU A 771 12.88 -1.21 10.47
C LEU A 771 12.35 -1.83 11.77
N TRP A 772 13.26 -2.37 12.58
CA TRP A 772 12.94 -2.89 13.90
C TRP A 772 12.26 -1.90 14.83
N LEU A 773 12.74 -0.66 14.83
CA LEU A 773 12.19 0.39 15.66
C LEU A 773 10.82 0.84 15.13
N GLN A 774 10.63 0.82 13.81
CA GLN A 774 9.30 1.02 13.23
C GLN A 774 8.33 -0.08 13.64
N ARG A 775 8.79 -1.34 13.71
CA ARG A 775 7.96 -2.49 14.11
C ARG A 775 7.57 -2.43 15.57
N LEU A 776 8.51 -2.14 16.47
CA LEU A 776 8.23 -1.98 17.90
C LEU A 776 7.14 -0.92 18.11
N LYS A 777 7.34 0.28 17.53
CA LYS A 777 6.36 1.37 17.61
C LYS A 777 5.00 1.03 16.99
N ALA A 778 4.99 0.29 15.88
CA ALA A 778 3.76 -0.13 15.23
C ALA A 778 3.00 -1.16 16.07
N ARG A 779 3.71 -2.08 16.73
CA ARG A 779 3.11 -3.06 17.64
C ARG A 779 2.49 -2.37 18.84
N ASP A 780 3.23 -1.47 19.49
CA ASP A 780 2.75 -0.73 20.65
C ASP A 780 1.50 0.10 20.26
N LEU A 781 1.54 0.76 19.09
CA LEU A 781 0.39 1.48 18.56
C LEU A 781 -0.80 0.55 18.24
N LEU A 782 -0.55 -0.64 17.71
CA LEU A 782 -1.60 -1.61 17.38
C LEU A 782 -2.26 -2.15 18.66
N GLU A 783 -1.50 -2.46 19.71
CA GLU A 783 -2.03 -2.93 20.99
C GLU A 783 -3.03 -1.93 21.58
N ILE A 784 -2.73 -0.64 21.51
CA ILE A 784 -3.63 0.44 21.91
C ILE A 784 -4.82 0.54 20.94
N ALA A 785 -4.55 0.53 19.63
CA ALA A 785 -5.59 0.70 18.61
C ALA A 785 -6.60 -0.44 18.54
N ARG A 786 -6.24 -1.66 18.97
CA ARG A 786 -7.17 -2.80 19.04
C ARG A 786 -8.33 -2.58 20.01
N GLN A 787 -8.18 -1.68 20.98
CA GLN A 787 -9.27 -1.32 21.89
C GLN A 787 -10.31 -0.39 21.23
N TYR A 788 -9.98 0.18 20.06
CA TYR A 788 -10.80 1.15 19.34
C TYR A 788 -10.99 0.70 17.89
N GLU A 789 -12.01 -0.13 17.67
CA GLU A 789 -12.31 -0.71 16.36
C GLU A 789 -12.56 0.36 15.27
N SER A 790 -13.00 1.56 15.67
CA SER A 790 -13.21 2.71 14.79
C SER A 790 -11.94 3.48 14.42
N PHE A 791 -10.76 3.10 14.95
CA PHE A 791 -9.51 3.80 14.64
C PHE A 791 -9.20 3.72 13.14
N PRO A 792 -9.01 4.86 12.44
CA PRO A 792 -8.99 4.85 10.97
C PRO A 792 -7.97 3.92 10.32
N ILE A 793 -6.76 3.74 10.89
CA ILE A 793 -5.78 2.82 10.27
C ILE A 793 -6.02 1.35 10.62
N VAL A 794 -6.76 1.04 11.70
CA VAL A 794 -7.26 -0.33 11.94
C VAL A 794 -8.28 -0.67 10.86
N VAL A 795 -9.25 0.22 10.62
CA VAL A 795 -10.26 0.08 9.55
C VAL A 795 -9.60 -0.05 8.18
N GLU A 796 -8.62 0.81 7.85
CA GLU A 796 -7.88 0.71 6.59
C GLU A 796 -7.12 -0.61 6.46
N THR A 797 -6.60 -1.15 7.57
CA THR A 797 -5.86 -2.42 7.55
C THR A 797 -6.80 -3.59 7.27
N TYR A 798 -7.99 -3.62 7.90
CA TYR A 798 -9.02 -4.58 7.52
C TYR A 798 -9.43 -4.42 6.07
N ARG A 799 -9.70 -3.20 5.62
CA ARG A 799 -10.07 -2.90 4.23
C ARG A 799 -9.01 -3.41 3.24
N GLU A 800 -7.74 -3.09 3.44
CA GLU A 800 -6.64 -3.53 2.57
C GLU A 800 -6.50 -5.05 2.55
N CYS A 801 -6.51 -5.71 3.72
CA CYS A 801 -6.43 -7.16 3.79
C CYS A 801 -7.61 -7.82 3.08
N MET A 802 -8.84 -7.42 3.39
CA MET A 802 -10.08 -8.02 2.87
C MET A 802 -10.29 -7.75 1.37
N GLN A 803 -9.97 -6.53 0.91
CA GLN A 803 -10.33 -6.11 -0.45
C GLN A 803 -9.17 -6.19 -1.46
N ASP A 804 -7.93 -5.96 -1.03
CA ASP A 804 -6.79 -5.83 -1.94
C ASP A 804 -5.90 -7.09 -1.93
N PHE A 805 -5.86 -7.82 -0.81
CA PHE A 805 -5.01 -9.01 -0.65
C PHE A 805 -5.78 -10.32 -0.74
N LEU A 806 -6.92 -10.41 -0.04
CA LEU A 806 -7.81 -11.57 -0.06
C LEU A 806 -8.80 -11.49 -1.23
N GLU A 807 -9.26 -12.65 -1.69
CA GLU A 807 -10.30 -12.76 -2.73
C GLU A 807 -11.64 -13.19 -2.10
N ILE A 808 -12.19 -12.32 -1.25
CA ILE A 808 -13.41 -12.59 -0.48
C ILE A 808 -14.62 -12.77 -1.40
N GLU A 809 -14.80 -11.88 -2.39
CA GLU A 809 -15.94 -11.94 -3.31
C GLU A 809 -15.91 -13.20 -4.18
N GLY A 810 -14.72 -13.56 -4.71
CA GLY A 810 -14.55 -14.82 -5.44
C GLY A 810 -14.83 -16.05 -4.58
N LEU A 811 -14.48 -16.02 -3.29
CA LEU A 811 -14.81 -17.10 -2.35
C LEU A 811 -16.30 -17.14 -2.00
N LYS A 812 -16.96 -15.99 -1.78
CA LYS A 812 -18.42 -15.94 -1.57
C LYS A 812 -19.17 -16.54 -2.76
N GLU A 813 -18.77 -16.18 -3.99
CA GLU A 813 -19.38 -16.74 -5.19
C GLU A 813 -19.15 -18.27 -5.27
N LEU A 814 -17.95 -18.75 -4.93
CA LEU A 814 -17.67 -20.19 -4.88
C LEU A 814 -18.54 -20.91 -3.84
N LEU A 815 -18.61 -20.39 -2.62
CA LEU A 815 -19.40 -20.97 -1.53
C LEU A 815 -20.90 -20.96 -1.87
N GLY A 816 -21.41 -19.88 -2.45
CA GLY A 816 -22.81 -19.80 -2.89
C GLY A 816 -23.12 -20.83 -4.00
N ARG A 817 -22.17 -21.09 -4.91
CA ARG A 817 -22.31 -22.15 -5.92
C ARG A 817 -22.22 -23.56 -5.32
N ILE A 818 -21.51 -23.73 -4.21
CA ILE A 818 -21.51 -24.98 -3.44
C ILE A 818 -22.87 -25.20 -2.77
N GLU A 819 -23.43 -24.17 -2.12
CA GLU A 819 -24.76 -24.23 -1.48
C GLU A 819 -25.88 -24.48 -2.50
N ALA A 820 -25.80 -23.87 -3.68
CA ALA A 820 -26.73 -24.11 -4.79
C ALA A 820 -26.57 -25.49 -5.45
N GLY A 821 -25.55 -26.27 -5.08
CA GLY A 821 -25.27 -27.59 -5.66
C GLY A 821 -24.65 -27.56 -7.07
N GLU A 822 -24.26 -26.39 -7.58
CA GLU A 822 -23.57 -26.23 -8.87
C GLU A 822 -22.13 -26.73 -8.82
N VAL A 823 -21.48 -26.57 -7.66
CA VAL A 823 -20.13 -27.08 -7.36
C VAL A 823 -20.26 -28.20 -6.34
N LYS A 824 -19.83 -29.40 -6.71
CA LYS A 824 -19.89 -30.58 -5.84
C LYS A 824 -18.68 -30.62 -4.91
N VAL A 825 -18.91 -30.87 -3.63
CA VAL A 825 -17.84 -31.17 -2.67
C VAL A 825 -17.77 -32.68 -2.48
N ILE A 826 -16.67 -33.29 -2.90
CA ILE A 826 -16.44 -34.73 -2.83
C ILE A 826 -15.42 -35.01 -1.74
N VAL A 827 -15.72 -35.91 -0.81
CA VAL A 827 -14.82 -36.32 0.27
C VAL A 827 -14.30 -37.72 0.02
N ARG A 828 -12.99 -37.94 0.18
CA ARG A 828 -12.33 -39.25 0.05
C ARG A 828 -11.30 -39.44 1.16
N GLU A 829 -11.32 -40.61 1.77
CA GLU A 829 -10.28 -41.04 2.72
C GLU A 829 -9.40 -42.13 2.10
N ARG A 830 -8.08 -42.04 2.30
CA ARG A 830 -7.06 -42.80 1.57
C ARG A 830 -5.84 -43.13 2.44
N GLN A 831 -5.08 -44.13 2.00
CA GLN A 831 -3.81 -44.51 2.62
C GLN A 831 -2.61 -43.69 2.10
N ARG A 832 -2.69 -43.15 0.88
CA ARG A 832 -1.62 -42.37 0.25
C ARG A 832 -2.22 -41.16 -0.47
N PRO A 833 -1.49 -40.03 -0.55
CA PRO A 833 -1.95 -38.83 -1.24
C PRO A 833 -2.06 -39.05 -2.75
N SER A 834 -3.12 -38.51 -3.37
CA SER A 834 -3.31 -38.41 -4.83
C SER A 834 -2.17 -37.65 -5.54
N PRO A 835 -2.01 -37.73 -6.87
CA PRO A 835 -1.09 -36.87 -7.61
C PRO A 835 -1.32 -35.36 -7.37
N PHE A 836 -2.57 -34.93 -7.18
CA PHE A 836 -2.90 -33.54 -6.87
C PHE A 836 -2.54 -33.19 -5.42
N ALA A 837 -2.90 -34.04 -4.44
CA ALA A 837 -2.53 -33.85 -3.05
C ALA A 837 -1.01 -33.95 -2.83
N SER A 838 -0.31 -34.80 -3.60
CA SER A 838 1.14 -34.94 -3.57
C SER A 838 1.86 -33.67 -4.02
N SER A 839 1.30 -32.93 -4.98
CA SER A 839 1.84 -31.62 -5.36
C SER A 839 1.75 -30.63 -4.21
N LEU A 840 0.61 -30.60 -3.51
CA LEU A 840 0.40 -29.74 -2.35
C LEU A 840 1.24 -30.18 -1.14
N MET A 841 1.39 -31.50 -0.96
CA MET A 841 2.30 -32.06 0.04
C MET A 841 3.75 -31.78 -0.29
N PHE A 842 4.18 -31.78 -1.55
CA PHE A 842 5.55 -31.43 -1.89
C PHE A 842 5.85 -29.99 -1.45
N ASP A 843 4.90 -29.07 -1.68
CA ASP A 843 4.98 -27.70 -1.16
C ASP A 843 4.99 -27.67 0.38
N PHE A 844 4.21 -28.53 1.04
CA PHE A 844 4.18 -28.73 2.50
C PHE A 844 5.46 -29.27 3.09
N THR A 845 5.93 -30.39 2.59
CA THR A 845 7.17 -31.04 2.93
C THR A 845 8.34 -30.07 2.71
N ALA A 846 8.40 -29.36 1.59
CA ALA A 846 9.42 -28.32 1.38
C ALA A 846 9.35 -27.17 2.41
N THR A 847 8.19 -26.98 3.06
CA THR A 847 7.97 -26.00 4.12
C THR A 847 8.25 -26.56 5.54
N TYR A 848 7.99 -27.85 5.80
CA TYR A 848 7.91 -28.44 7.16
C TYR A 848 8.78 -29.70 7.42
N LEU A 849 9.53 -30.26 6.46
CA LEU A 849 10.14 -31.62 6.55
C LEU A 849 11.22 -31.82 7.65
N TYR A 850 11.75 -30.81 8.33
CA TYR A 850 12.70 -31.02 9.44
C TYR A 850 12.38 -30.23 10.71
N GLU A 851 11.10 -30.24 11.10
CA GLU A 851 10.63 -29.70 12.38
C GLU A 851 11.11 -30.48 13.63
N TRP A 852 11.75 -31.64 13.51
CA TRP A 852 11.95 -32.51 14.69
C TRP A 852 13.42 -32.57 15.14
N ASP A 853 13.73 -31.75 16.13
CA ASP A 853 14.50 -32.15 17.32
C ASP A 853 14.33 -31.05 18.40
N GLN A 854 13.19 -31.08 19.11
CA GLN A 854 13.01 -30.70 20.53
C GLN A 854 11.51 -30.70 20.92
N PRO A 855 11.16 -30.86 22.22
CA PRO A 855 9.78 -30.97 22.67
C PRO A 855 9.02 -29.65 22.46
N LYS A 856 7.79 -29.76 21.93
CA LYS A 856 6.85 -28.64 21.75
C LYS A 856 6.65 -27.88 23.08
N ALA A 857 7.20 -26.67 23.19
CA ALA A 857 6.78 -25.69 24.19
C ALA A 857 5.39 -25.15 23.81
N GLY A 858 4.36 -25.99 23.95
CA GLY A 858 3.02 -25.73 23.42
C GLY A 858 1.93 -26.57 24.04
N ALA A 859 2.12 -27.02 25.28
CA ALA A 859 1.02 -27.37 26.19
C ALA A 859 1.35 -26.74 27.53
N ARG A 860 1.27 -25.40 27.61
CA ARG A 860 0.96 -24.79 28.91
C ARG A 860 -0.51 -25.11 29.20
N ILE A 861 -0.75 -26.33 29.68
CA ILE A 861 -1.47 -26.40 30.95
C ILE A 861 -0.58 -25.57 31.87
N ALA A 862 -0.91 -24.30 32.05
CA ALA A 862 -0.36 -23.59 33.18
C ALA A 862 -0.73 -24.47 34.39
N PRO A 863 0.22 -25.02 35.16
CA PRO A 863 -0.14 -25.25 36.55
C PRO A 863 -0.65 -23.89 37.01
N ALA A 864 -1.84 -23.85 37.59
CA ALA A 864 -2.41 -22.65 38.15
C ALA A 864 -1.36 -22.06 39.10
N VAL A 865 -0.57 -21.13 38.57
CA VAL A 865 0.31 -20.29 39.36
C VAL A 865 -0.68 -19.40 40.06
N ASP A 866 -0.90 -19.72 41.33
CA ASP A 866 -1.65 -18.86 42.22
C ASP A 866 -1.01 -17.47 42.14
N GLN A 867 -1.70 -16.55 41.46
CA GLN A 867 -1.24 -15.19 41.23
C GLN A 867 -1.09 -14.43 42.56
N GLY A 868 -1.68 -14.95 43.66
CA GLY A 868 -1.41 -14.52 45.02
C GLY A 868 0.01 -14.89 45.48
N LEU A 869 0.42 -16.15 45.28
CA LEU A 869 1.75 -16.65 45.66
C LEU A 869 2.89 -16.09 44.80
N LEU A 870 2.65 -15.77 43.51
CA LEU A 870 3.66 -15.11 42.66
C LEU A 870 3.82 -13.62 43.00
N LYS A 871 2.78 -12.98 43.55
CA LYS A 871 2.86 -11.61 44.11
C LYS A 871 3.60 -11.58 45.45
N GLU A 872 3.51 -12.65 46.25
CA GLU A 872 4.23 -12.76 47.53
C GLU A 872 5.72 -13.15 47.36
N LEU A 873 6.07 -13.90 46.30
CA LEU A 873 7.46 -14.30 46.02
C LEU A 873 8.28 -13.29 45.20
N LEU A 874 7.60 -12.34 44.55
CA LEU A 874 8.21 -11.20 43.85
C LEU A 874 7.92 -9.92 44.62
N GLN A 875 8.26 -9.85 45.91
CA GLN A 875 8.38 -8.55 46.56
C GLN A 875 9.57 -7.82 45.93
N PRO A 876 9.36 -6.72 45.18
CA PRO A 876 10.44 -5.78 45.00
C PRO A 876 10.73 -5.25 46.40
N ALA A 877 11.96 -5.43 46.88
CA ALA A 877 12.45 -4.67 48.02
C ALA A 877 12.01 -3.21 47.86
N GLU A 878 11.52 -2.60 48.93
CA GLU A 878 11.24 -1.17 49.02
C GLU A 878 12.50 -0.38 48.66
N ILE A 879 12.71 -0.17 47.37
CA ILE A 879 13.71 0.74 46.86
C ILE A 879 13.08 2.11 47.00
N ALA A 880 13.51 2.84 48.03
CA ALA A 880 13.25 4.26 48.20
C ALA A 880 13.34 4.95 46.83
N GLN A 881 12.25 5.63 46.46
CA GLN A 881 12.04 6.31 45.18
C GLN A 881 13.09 7.41 45.00
N LEU A 882 14.28 7.05 44.52
CA LEU A 882 15.28 8.01 44.07
C LEU A 882 14.85 8.54 42.70
N VAL A 883 14.02 9.57 42.76
CA VAL A 883 13.67 10.40 41.62
C VAL A 883 14.54 11.64 41.69
N ASP A 884 15.34 11.89 40.65
CA ASP A 884 16.15 13.10 40.55
C ASP A 884 15.26 14.32 40.30
N ASP A 885 15.40 15.37 41.12
CA ASP A 885 14.62 16.60 41.01
C ASP A 885 14.89 17.34 39.68
N GLY A 886 16.08 17.17 39.08
CA GLY A 886 16.41 17.68 37.76
C GLY A 886 15.57 17.01 36.68
N ALA A 887 15.50 15.69 36.68
CA ALA A 887 14.67 14.89 35.78
C ALA A 887 13.17 15.22 35.93
N VAL A 888 12.67 15.44 37.15
CA VAL A 888 11.29 15.88 37.39
C VAL A 888 11.03 17.24 36.73
N LYS A 889 11.87 18.24 37.03
CA LYS A 889 11.74 19.59 36.45
C LYS A 889 11.87 19.57 34.93
N GLU A 890 12.69 18.68 34.37
CA GLU A 890 12.82 18.56 32.94
C GLU A 890 11.57 17.96 32.28
N VAL A 891 10.99 16.91 32.87
CA VAL A 891 9.73 16.33 32.39
C VAL A 891 8.58 17.31 32.57
N GLU A 892 8.47 17.98 33.71
CA GLU A 892 7.48 19.02 34.00
C GLU A 892 7.50 20.10 32.91
N GLY A 893 8.67 20.72 32.68
CA GLY A 893 8.79 21.78 31.68
C GLY A 893 8.50 21.30 30.24
N ARG A 894 8.66 20.02 29.93
CA ARG A 894 8.26 19.45 28.63
C ARG A 894 6.74 19.25 28.52
N LEU A 895 6.11 18.76 29.59
CA LEU A 895 4.65 18.56 29.66
C LEU A 895 3.91 19.91 29.64
N GLN A 896 4.43 20.90 30.37
CA GLN A 896 3.92 22.27 30.44
C GLN A 896 4.21 23.10 29.17
N GLY A 897 5.09 22.64 28.28
CA GLY A 897 5.45 23.39 27.07
C GLY A 897 6.38 24.58 27.31
N GLU A 898 7.01 24.67 28.48
CA GLU A 898 7.88 25.80 28.88
C GLU A 898 9.30 25.68 28.33
N ARG A 899 9.74 24.46 28.00
CA ARG A 899 11.11 24.18 27.51
C ARG A 899 11.30 24.64 26.07
N GLU A 900 12.54 24.99 25.74
CA GLU A 900 12.95 25.36 24.39
C GLU A 900 12.63 24.21 23.40
N GLY A 901 11.93 24.53 22.31
CA GLY A 901 11.43 23.56 21.34
C GLY A 901 10.07 22.93 21.67
N TYR A 902 9.51 23.18 22.85
CA TYR A 902 8.14 22.79 23.25
C TYR A 902 7.17 23.98 23.36
N ARG A 903 7.71 25.21 23.47
CA ARG A 903 6.93 26.44 23.37
C ARG A 903 6.19 26.53 22.04
N ALA A 904 4.96 27.04 22.09
CA ALA A 904 4.19 27.34 20.90
C ALA A 904 4.84 28.49 20.11
N ARG A 905 4.94 28.33 18.79
CA ARG A 905 5.52 29.34 17.88
C ARG A 905 4.49 29.89 16.89
N THR A 906 3.31 29.27 16.87
CA THR A 906 2.21 29.60 15.98
C THR A 906 0.91 29.46 16.76
N ASP A 907 -0.12 30.15 16.30
CA ASP A 907 -1.48 30.02 16.80
C ASP A 907 -1.98 28.59 16.91
N ALA A 908 -1.72 27.78 15.87
CA ALA A 908 -2.12 26.38 15.84
C ALA A 908 -1.42 25.61 16.97
N GLU A 909 -0.12 25.83 17.20
CA GLU A 909 0.59 25.23 18.33
C GLU A 909 0.06 25.70 19.68
N LEU A 910 -0.33 26.98 19.82
CA LEU A 910 -0.91 27.50 21.06
C LEU A 910 -2.27 26.87 21.37
N LEU A 911 -3.15 26.72 20.36
CA LEU A 911 -4.44 26.07 20.53
C LEU A 911 -4.29 24.58 20.84
N GLU A 912 -3.39 23.85 20.16
CA GLU A 912 -3.12 22.45 20.52
C GLU A 912 -2.50 22.32 21.93
N LEU A 913 -1.70 23.30 22.36
CA LEU A 913 -1.16 23.35 23.71
C LEU A 913 -2.27 23.53 24.75
N LEU A 914 -3.20 24.46 24.53
CA LEU A 914 -4.37 24.67 25.37
C LEU A 914 -5.27 23.44 25.43
N ARG A 915 -5.55 22.77 24.31
CA ARG A 915 -6.32 21.50 24.33
C ARG A 915 -5.63 20.39 25.12
N ARG A 916 -4.29 20.38 25.12
CA ARG A 916 -3.49 19.38 25.84
C ARG A 916 -3.42 19.66 27.34
N ILE A 917 -3.19 20.92 27.74
CA ILE A 917 -2.97 21.34 29.13
C ILE A 917 -4.30 21.70 29.82
N GLY A 918 -5.18 22.37 29.11
CA GLY A 918 -6.43 22.96 29.60
C GLY A 918 -6.37 24.48 29.54
N ASP A 919 -6.91 25.10 30.58
CA ASP A 919 -6.90 26.54 30.76
C ASP A 919 -5.52 27.04 31.14
N LEU A 920 -5.19 28.25 30.68
CA LEU A 920 -3.98 28.97 31.07
C LEU A 920 -4.29 30.42 31.44
N THR A 921 -3.46 30.99 32.32
CA THR A 921 -3.43 32.43 32.57
C THR A 921 -2.76 33.16 31.41
N ARG A 922 -2.82 34.50 31.42
CA ARG A 922 -2.09 35.27 30.42
C ARG A 922 -0.58 35.10 30.60
N GLU A 923 -0.12 35.16 31.83
CA GLU A 923 1.28 35.04 32.23
C GLU A 923 1.82 33.66 31.86
N GLU A 924 1.06 32.59 32.09
CA GLU A 924 1.42 31.23 31.70
C GLU A 924 1.54 31.08 30.18
N ILE A 925 0.69 31.76 29.40
CA ILE A 925 0.78 31.79 27.93
C ILE A 925 2.03 32.54 27.49
N GLU A 926 2.38 33.66 28.13
CA GLU A 926 3.61 34.41 27.84
C GLU A 926 4.88 33.57 28.05
N GLU A 927 4.89 32.67 29.03
CA GLU A 927 6.00 31.72 29.27
C GLU A 927 6.08 30.59 28.22
N ARG A 928 4.93 30.24 27.61
CA ARG A 928 4.75 29.10 26.71
C ARG A 928 4.69 29.47 25.24
N LEU A 929 4.59 30.75 24.90
CA LEU A 929 4.52 31.28 23.53
C LEU A 929 5.81 31.99 23.13
N VAL A 930 6.27 31.76 21.91
CA VAL A 930 7.35 32.52 21.28
C VAL A 930 6.73 33.68 20.51
N GLY A 931 6.83 34.90 21.03
CA GLY A 931 6.34 36.11 20.38
C GLY A 931 5.49 36.99 21.31
N ASP A 932 4.69 37.88 20.73
CA ASP A 932 3.78 38.78 21.44
C ASP A 932 2.47 38.04 21.78
N ALA A 933 2.32 37.64 23.06
CA ALA A 933 1.11 37.00 23.54
C ALA A 933 -0.12 37.92 23.49
N PRO A 934 -0.07 39.19 23.94
CA PRO A 934 -1.20 40.12 23.81
C PRO A 934 -1.79 40.21 22.40
N GLU A 935 -0.95 40.32 21.36
CA GLU A 935 -1.38 40.39 19.97
C GLU A 935 -2.02 39.06 19.52
N THR A 936 -1.39 37.93 19.86
CA THR A 936 -1.87 36.59 19.51
C THR A 936 -3.22 36.28 20.16
N LEU A 937 -3.36 36.57 21.45
CA LEU A 937 -4.61 36.42 22.21
C LEU A 937 -5.71 37.28 21.61
N ASN A 938 -5.42 38.54 21.29
CA ASN A 938 -6.40 39.44 20.69
C ASN A 938 -6.90 38.93 19.33
N ARG A 939 -6.00 38.45 18.49
CA ARG A 939 -6.32 37.92 17.15
C ARG A 939 -7.14 36.63 17.23
N LEU A 940 -6.71 35.64 18.00
CA LEU A 940 -7.44 34.37 18.18
C LEU A 940 -8.82 34.57 18.81
N SER A 941 -8.94 35.53 19.73
CA SER A 941 -10.20 35.87 20.35
C SER A 941 -11.16 36.56 19.38
N THR A 942 -10.65 37.46 18.52
CA THR A 942 -11.44 38.10 17.45
C THR A 942 -11.89 37.08 16.39
N GLU A 943 -11.10 36.03 16.15
CA GLU A 943 -11.46 34.89 15.28
C GLU A 943 -12.39 33.88 15.97
N HIS A 944 -12.81 34.13 17.21
CA HIS A 944 -13.67 33.25 18.04
C HIS A 944 -13.09 31.85 18.31
N ARG A 945 -11.76 31.71 18.23
CA ARG A 945 -11.04 30.44 18.46
C ARG A 945 -10.58 30.29 19.91
N LEU A 946 -10.52 31.40 20.63
CA LEU A 946 -10.07 31.47 22.01
C LEU A 946 -11.04 32.33 22.83
N LEU A 947 -11.42 31.84 24.02
CA LEU A 947 -12.32 32.53 24.93
C LEU A 947 -11.65 32.78 26.28
N GLN A 948 -11.96 33.92 26.89
CA GLN A 948 -11.61 34.19 28.28
C GLN A 948 -12.83 33.88 29.17
N ILE A 949 -12.69 32.91 30.08
CA ILE A 949 -13.70 32.48 31.04
C ILE A 949 -13.31 32.87 32.47
N PHE A 950 -14.28 32.81 33.38
CA PHE A 950 -14.09 33.08 34.81
C PHE A 950 -14.30 31.81 35.63
N ILE A 951 -13.27 31.35 36.34
CA ILE A 951 -13.35 30.24 37.31
C ILE A 951 -13.54 30.85 38.71
N PRO A 952 -14.61 30.51 39.45
CA PRO A 952 -14.85 31.04 40.78
C PRO A 952 -13.86 30.48 41.83
N ASP A 953 -13.73 31.18 42.96
CA ASP A 953 -13.05 30.70 44.18
C ASP A 953 -11.58 30.26 44.01
N VAL A 954 -10.85 30.87 43.07
CA VAL A 954 -9.40 30.66 42.84
C VAL A 954 -8.65 32.00 42.80
N GLU A 955 -7.34 31.99 43.10
CA GLU A 955 -6.50 33.20 43.20
C GLU A 955 -6.48 34.03 41.89
N GLU A 956 -6.40 33.35 40.76
CA GLU A 956 -6.40 33.96 39.43
C GLU A 956 -7.63 33.43 38.69
N PRO A 957 -8.76 34.15 38.68
CA PRO A 957 -10.02 33.58 38.20
C PRO A 957 -10.17 33.66 36.68
N TRP A 958 -9.48 34.59 36.01
CA TRP A 958 -9.57 34.74 34.56
C TRP A 958 -8.66 33.75 33.84
N ARG A 959 -9.24 32.97 32.92
CA ARG A 959 -8.57 31.87 32.24
C ARG A 959 -8.86 31.89 30.75
N TRP A 960 -7.84 31.62 29.95
CA TRP A 960 -7.98 31.41 28.51
C TRP A 960 -8.16 29.94 28.21
N ILE A 961 -9.16 29.63 27.40
CA ILE A 961 -9.44 28.29 26.91
C ILE A 961 -9.64 28.30 25.40
N ASP A 962 -9.39 27.16 24.76
CA ASP A 962 -9.88 26.91 23.40
C ASP A 962 -11.41 26.99 23.39
N ALA A 963 -11.96 27.71 22.41
CA ALA A 963 -13.40 28.00 22.36
C ALA A 963 -14.28 26.74 22.32
N GLU A 964 -13.75 25.62 21.80
CA GLU A 964 -14.48 24.35 21.71
C GLU A 964 -14.68 23.71 23.09
N GLU A 965 -13.83 24.04 24.06
CA GLU A 965 -13.88 23.47 25.41
C GLU A 965 -14.84 24.23 26.33
N TYR A 966 -15.43 25.31 25.83
CA TYR A 966 -16.38 26.10 26.59
C TYR A 966 -17.50 25.26 27.25
N PRO A 967 -18.16 24.30 26.57
CA PRO A 967 -19.18 23.47 27.21
C PRO A 967 -18.65 22.65 28.39
N LEU A 968 -17.42 22.12 28.29
CA LEU A 968 -16.78 21.34 29.35
C LEU A 968 -16.54 22.21 30.60
N TYR A 969 -15.98 23.40 30.41
CA TYR A 969 -15.73 24.34 31.52
C TYR A 969 -17.03 24.89 32.11
N ARG A 970 -18.01 25.21 31.26
CA ARG A 970 -19.36 25.59 31.71
C ARG A 970 -19.95 24.48 32.59
N ASP A 971 -19.94 23.24 32.14
CA ASP A 971 -20.59 22.14 32.88
C ASP A 971 -19.85 21.77 34.17
N ALA A 972 -18.52 21.95 34.22
CA ALA A 972 -17.72 21.70 35.43
C ALA A 972 -17.92 22.76 36.53
N PHE A 973 -18.10 24.03 36.14
CA PHE A 973 -18.04 25.19 37.04
C PHE A 973 -19.36 25.98 37.18
N SER A 974 -20.38 25.68 36.37
CA SER A 974 -21.71 26.28 36.56
C SER A 974 -22.42 25.71 37.79
N ASP A 975 -23.08 26.57 38.58
CA ASP A 975 -23.83 26.19 39.77
C ASP A 975 -25.27 25.75 39.39
N PRO A 976 -25.67 24.49 39.63
CA PRO A 976 -27.03 24.02 39.32
C PRO A 976 -28.12 24.67 40.18
N SER A 977 -27.76 25.30 41.30
CA SER A 977 -28.69 25.82 42.32
C SER A 977 -28.97 27.33 42.21
N ALA A 978 -28.18 28.05 41.41
CA ALA A 978 -28.40 29.45 41.09
C ALA A 978 -29.34 29.56 39.89
N GLY A 979 -30.48 30.25 40.04
CA GLY A 979 -31.43 30.47 38.95
C GLY A 979 -30.79 31.09 37.71
N THR A 980 -31.45 30.93 36.56
CA THR A 980 -30.94 31.23 35.21
C THR A 980 -30.43 32.66 34.94
N ASP A 981 -30.61 33.60 35.88
CA ASP A 981 -30.34 35.04 35.71
C ASP A 981 -29.13 35.57 36.53
N SER A 982 -28.40 34.77 37.30
CA SER A 982 -27.33 35.27 38.19
C SER A 982 -25.89 34.90 37.82
N PHE A 983 -25.59 34.60 36.54
CA PHE A 983 -24.22 34.31 36.10
C PHE A 983 -23.85 35.07 34.81
N GLU A 984 -23.34 36.30 34.93
CA GLU A 984 -22.77 37.03 33.79
C GLU A 984 -21.53 36.31 33.20
N GLY A 985 -20.75 35.58 34.01
CA GLY A 985 -19.44 35.00 33.62
C GLY A 985 -19.46 33.80 32.66
N TYR A 986 -20.60 33.12 32.50
CA TYR A 986 -20.81 32.03 31.52
C TYR A 986 -22.02 32.30 30.60
N GLN A 987 -22.55 33.52 30.64
CA GLN A 987 -23.47 34.03 29.61
C GLN A 987 -22.77 35.01 28.68
N THR A 988 -21.73 35.68 29.18
CA THR A 988 -20.87 36.59 28.43
C THR A 988 -19.40 36.20 28.57
N VAL A 989 -18.66 36.26 27.48
CA VAL A 989 -17.21 36.04 27.44
C VAL A 989 -16.55 37.30 26.87
N SER A 990 -15.29 37.53 27.28
CA SER A 990 -14.56 38.69 26.81
C SER A 990 -13.78 38.39 25.53
N ILE A 991 -13.90 39.29 24.56
CA ILE A 991 -13.13 39.28 23.31
C ILE A 991 -12.08 40.38 23.32
N GLY A 992 -10.84 40.02 23.00
CA GLY A 992 -9.71 40.95 22.93
C GLY A 992 -8.97 41.19 24.25
N THR A 993 -7.86 41.92 24.20
CA THR A 993 -6.99 42.20 25.36
C THR A 993 -6.86 43.71 25.63
N GLY A 994 -6.69 44.09 26.91
CA GLY A 994 -6.48 45.50 27.31
C GLY A 994 -7.66 46.42 26.96
N ASP A 995 -7.38 47.60 26.39
CA ASP A 995 -8.38 48.63 26.02
C ASP A 995 -9.33 48.21 24.88
N LYS A 996 -9.08 47.06 24.21
CA LYS A 996 -9.93 46.49 23.15
C LYS A 996 -10.88 45.40 23.65
N LYS A 997 -10.96 45.18 24.97
CA LYS A 997 -11.77 44.12 25.59
C LYS A 997 -13.27 44.44 25.47
N THR A 998 -14.02 43.58 24.79
CA THR A 998 -15.47 43.71 24.61
C THR A 998 -16.18 42.50 25.23
N SER A 999 -17.18 42.73 26.09
CA SER A 999 -17.99 41.64 26.63
C SER A 999 -19.10 41.27 25.63
N CYS A 1000 -19.18 40.00 25.25
CA CYS A 1000 -20.10 39.53 24.21
C CYS A 1000 -20.88 38.30 24.73
N PRO A 1001 -22.19 38.18 24.44
CA PRO A 1001 -22.96 37.00 24.80
C PRO A 1001 -22.41 35.76 24.08
N VAL A 1002 -22.19 34.67 24.81
CA VAL A 1002 -21.60 33.43 24.27
C VAL A 1002 -22.45 32.85 23.12
N ARG A 1003 -23.77 33.00 23.21
CA ARG A 1003 -24.72 32.59 22.17
C ARG A 1003 -24.51 33.26 20.81
N ASP A 1004 -23.88 34.43 20.79
CA ASP A 1004 -23.61 35.20 19.58
C ASP A 1004 -22.23 34.82 18.98
N LEU A 1005 -21.44 34.01 19.69
CA LEU A 1005 -20.06 33.65 19.34
C LEU A 1005 -19.88 32.16 19.02
N LEU A 1006 -20.59 31.29 19.73
CA LEU A 1006 -20.47 29.85 19.59
C LEU A 1006 -21.64 29.26 18.77
N PRO A 1007 -21.38 28.32 17.85
CA PRO A 1007 -22.44 27.60 17.15
C PRO A 1007 -23.40 26.90 18.12
N GLY A 1008 -24.71 26.95 17.83
CA GLY A 1008 -25.75 26.34 18.67
C GLY A 1008 -25.54 24.84 18.95
N ALA A 1009 -24.91 24.11 18.02
CA ALA A 1009 -24.57 22.71 18.19
C ALA A 1009 -23.61 22.44 19.37
N LEU A 1010 -22.67 23.36 19.65
CA LEU A 1010 -21.74 23.22 20.79
C LEU A 1010 -22.40 23.63 22.10
N LEU A 1011 -23.26 24.65 22.06
CA LEU A 1011 -24.01 25.08 23.24
C LEU A 1011 -24.97 23.99 23.75
N GLY A 1012 -25.46 23.15 22.85
CA GLY A 1012 -26.33 22.01 23.17
C GLY A 1012 -25.63 20.78 23.76
N VAL A 1013 -24.30 20.68 23.67
CA VAL A 1013 -23.54 19.60 24.31
C VAL A 1013 -23.62 19.78 25.82
N LYS A 1014 -24.07 18.76 26.55
CA LYS A 1014 -24.07 18.73 28.02
C LYS A 1014 -23.32 17.50 28.51
N THR A 1015 -22.36 17.71 29.38
CA THR A 1015 -21.67 16.68 30.13
C THR A 1015 -22.14 16.76 31.59
N ASP A 1016 -22.22 15.62 32.26
CA ASP A 1016 -22.47 15.61 33.70
C ASP A 1016 -21.36 16.38 34.44
N ARG A 1017 -21.70 17.08 35.53
CA ARG A 1017 -20.75 17.95 36.24
C ARG A 1017 -19.55 17.18 36.77
N ASP A 1018 -19.77 16.04 37.40
CA ASP A 1018 -18.70 15.23 37.99
C ASP A 1018 -17.82 14.64 36.89
N GLN A 1019 -18.42 14.24 35.77
CA GLN A 1019 -17.69 13.79 34.59
C GLN A 1019 -16.85 14.92 33.96
N ALA A 1020 -17.39 16.15 33.88
CA ALA A 1020 -16.67 17.30 33.37
C ALA A 1020 -15.47 17.68 34.27
N GLN A 1021 -15.69 17.72 35.60
CA GLN A 1021 -14.64 17.94 36.58
C GLN A 1021 -13.56 16.85 36.53
N ARG A 1022 -13.95 15.59 36.34
CA ARG A 1022 -13.02 14.47 36.18
C ARG A 1022 -12.12 14.65 34.96
N ILE A 1023 -12.68 15.03 33.81
CA ILE A 1023 -11.91 15.26 32.57
C ILE A 1023 -10.86 16.38 32.78
N ILE A 1024 -11.24 17.48 33.45
CA ILE A 1024 -10.34 18.60 33.74
C ILE A 1024 -9.24 18.16 34.73
N LEU A 1025 -9.61 17.41 35.77
CA LEU A 1025 -8.68 16.88 36.77
C LEU A 1025 -7.65 15.92 36.16
N GLU A 1026 -8.10 14.94 35.36
CA GLU A 1026 -7.21 14.00 34.66
C GLU A 1026 -6.27 14.74 33.71
N ARG A 1027 -6.76 15.76 32.99
CA ARG A 1027 -5.92 16.60 32.12
C ARG A 1027 -4.84 17.34 32.91
N PHE A 1028 -5.21 17.93 34.04
CA PHE A 1028 -4.26 18.61 34.93
C PHE A 1028 -3.18 17.62 35.40
N LEU A 1029 -3.57 16.46 35.94
CA LEU A 1029 -2.64 15.42 36.39
C LEU A 1029 -1.65 14.98 35.30
N ARG A 1030 -2.08 14.91 34.03
CA ARG A 1030 -1.22 14.52 32.89
C ARG A 1030 -0.29 15.62 32.40
N SER A 1031 -0.64 16.89 32.63
CA SER A 1031 0.21 18.02 32.27
C SER A 1031 1.33 18.28 33.30
N HIS A 1032 1.28 17.62 34.45
CA HIS A 1032 2.27 17.75 35.52
C HIS A 1032 3.10 16.47 35.69
N ALA A 1033 4.37 16.64 36.05
CA ALA A 1033 5.29 15.55 36.36
C ALA A 1033 4.94 14.90 37.69
N MET A 1034 4.67 15.71 38.71
CA MET A 1034 4.16 15.31 40.02
C MET A 1034 3.30 16.43 40.59
N THR A 1035 2.23 16.08 41.29
CA THR A 1035 1.36 17.07 41.92
C THR A 1035 0.81 16.58 43.25
N THR A 1036 0.31 17.51 44.08
CA THR A 1036 -0.36 17.21 45.34
C THR A 1036 -1.85 17.60 45.25
N VAL A 1037 -2.67 17.07 46.17
CA VAL A 1037 -4.07 17.50 46.29
C VAL A 1037 -4.17 19.02 46.56
N ALA A 1038 -3.19 19.60 47.26
CA ALA A 1038 -3.13 21.04 47.52
C ALA A 1038 -2.89 21.84 46.22
N ASP A 1039 -2.01 21.38 45.34
CA ASP A 1039 -1.74 22.04 44.04
C ASP A 1039 -2.99 22.05 43.15
N ILE A 1040 -3.72 20.92 43.13
CA ILE A 1040 -4.98 20.79 42.38
C ILE A 1040 -6.04 21.75 42.93
N ARG A 1041 -6.20 21.80 44.26
CA ARG A 1041 -7.14 22.72 44.94
C ARG A 1041 -6.75 24.19 44.76
N LYS A 1042 -5.46 24.48 44.56
CA LYS A 1042 -5.01 25.82 44.20
C LYS A 1042 -5.42 26.19 42.77
N ARG A 1043 -5.42 25.23 41.84
CA ARG A 1043 -5.80 25.45 40.44
C ARG A 1043 -7.32 25.49 40.24
N TYR A 1044 -8.06 24.61 40.90
CA TYR A 1044 -9.51 24.45 40.70
C TYR A 1044 -10.26 24.33 42.03
N PRO A 1045 -11.48 24.89 42.12
CA PRO A 1045 -12.33 24.83 43.31
C PRO A 1045 -13.06 23.47 43.44
N PHE A 1046 -12.38 22.35 43.20
CA PHE A 1046 -12.97 21.02 43.34
C PHE A 1046 -13.02 20.58 44.81
N ASP A 1047 -14.05 19.80 45.15
CA ASP A 1047 -14.16 19.20 46.48
C ASP A 1047 -13.00 18.22 46.74
N GLU A 1048 -12.44 18.25 47.96
CA GLU A 1048 -11.29 17.41 48.29
C GLU A 1048 -11.64 15.91 48.30
N GLY A 1049 -12.86 15.55 48.71
CA GLY A 1049 -13.39 14.20 48.66
C GLY A 1049 -13.49 13.68 47.22
N PHE A 1050 -13.99 14.52 46.31
CA PHE A 1050 -14.03 14.22 44.86
C PHE A 1050 -12.63 13.98 44.29
N ILE A 1051 -11.66 14.88 44.53
CA ILE A 1051 -10.29 14.73 44.04
C ILE A 1051 -9.68 13.42 44.54
N ARG A 1052 -9.83 13.12 45.83
CA ARG A 1052 -9.28 11.89 46.43
C ARG A 1052 -9.96 10.64 45.88
N GLY A 1053 -11.27 10.67 45.65
CA GLY A 1053 -12.01 9.57 45.02
C GLY A 1053 -11.48 9.26 43.63
N VAL A 1054 -11.35 10.27 42.77
CA VAL A 1054 -10.81 10.09 41.41
C VAL A 1054 -9.37 9.57 41.44
N LEU A 1055 -8.50 10.11 42.31
CA LEU A 1055 -7.12 9.64 42.45
C LEU A 1055 -7.03 8.18 42.91
N GLN A 1056 -7.90 7.76 43.83
CA GLN A 1056 -7.96 6.37 44.32
C GLN A 1056 -8.44 5.41 43.23
N GLU A 1057 -9.45 5.81 42.44
CA GLU A 1057 -9.89 5.01 41.29
C GLU A 1057 -8.78 4.86 40.25
N LEU A 1058 -8.11 5.96 39.89
CA LEU A 1058 -6.99 5.93 38.93
C LEU A 1058 -5.79 5.14 39.44
N GLU A 1059 -5.57 5.09 40.76
CA GLU A 1059 -4.55 4.24 41.38
C GLU A 1059 -4.95 2.76 41.36
N ALA A 1060 -6.22 2.45 41.64
CA ALA A 1060 -6.75 1.08 41.57
C ALA A 1060 -6.67 0.50 40.14
N ASP A 1061 -6.92 1.35 39.12
CA ASP A 1061 -6.74 1.01 37.70
C ASP A 1061 -5.27 0.97 37.27
N GLY A 1062 -4.35 1.38 38.16
CA GLY A 1062 -2.90 1.38 37.93
C GLY A 1062 -2.40 2.48 36.98
N ALA A 1063 -3.23 3.49 36.68
CA ALA A 1063 -2.90 4.61 35.81
C ALA A 1063 -2.04 5.68 36.52
N VAL A 1064 -2.36 5.95 37.79
CA VAL A 1064 -1.65 6.92 38.64
C VAL A 1064 -0.94 6.19 39.78
N MET A 1065 0.19 6.71 40.22
CA MET A 1065 0.97 6.18 41.35
C MET A 1065 1.08 7.21 42.46
N GLN A 1066 0.92 6.74 43.69
CA GLN A 1066 1.28 7.47 44.90
C GLN A 1066 2.79 7.41 45.14
N ILE A 1067 3.40 8.55 45.46
CA ILE A 1067 4.84 8.72 45.69
C ILE A 1067 5.02 9.34 47.08
N ARG A 1068 5.77 8.63 47.92
CA ARG A 1068 6.06 9.04 49.31
C ARG A 1068 7.53 9.47 49.38
N GLY A 1069 7.79 10.57 50.10
CA GLY A 1069 9.15 11.08 50.27
C GLY A 1069 10.05 10.09 51.04
N VAL A 1070 11.36 10.17 50.80
CA VAL A 1070 12.39 9.31 51.44
C VAL A 1070 12.43 9.49 52.97
N MET A 1071 11.84 10.58 53.48
CA MET A 1071 11.53 10.79 54.89
C MET A 1071 10.03 11.11 54.94
N ASP A 1072 9.24 10.36 55.73
CA ASP A 1072 7.77 10.39 55.85
C ASP A 1072 7.13 11.76 56.23
N GLU A 1073 7.83 12.88 56.06
CA GLU A 1073 7.43 14.24 56.45
C GLU A 1073 6.97 15.12 55.27
N GLY A 1074 6.99 14.61 54.03
CA GLY A 1074 6.56 15.35 52.83
C GLY A 1074 5.10 15.11 52.42
N PRO A 1075 4.42 16.08 51.76
CA PRO A 1075 3.06 15.90 51.26
C PRO A 1075 3.01 14.79 50.20
N THR A 1076 1.97 13.96 50.26
CA THR A 1076 1.74 12.86 49.30
C THR A 1076 1.64 13.40 47.87
N ARG A 1077 2.53 12.92 46.99
CA ARG A 1077 2.55 13.30 45.58
C ARG A 1077 1.91 12.21 44.72
N TRP A 1078 1.27 12.64 43.65
CA TRP A 1078 0.62 11.78 42.65
C TRP A 1078 1.21 12.09 41.28
N ALA A 1079 1.39 11.04 40.49
CA ALA A 1079 1.87 11.16 39.11
C ALA A 1079 1.36 10.00 38.27
N PHE A 1080 1.13 10.23 36.98
CA PHE A 1080 0.87 9.14 36.05
C PHE A 1080 2.06 8.19 35.96
N ARG A 1081 1.79 6.89 35.89
CA ARG A 1081 2.81 5.84 35.82
C ARG A 1081 3.81 6.07 34.67
N GLU A 1082 3.31 6.40 33.48
CA GLU A 1082 4.13 6.70 32.30
C GLU A 1082 5.09 7.88 32.52
N THR A 1083 4.62 8.90 33.24
CA THR A 1083 5.41 10.08 33.59
C THR A 1083 6.55 9.69 34.53
N ILE A 1084 6.31 8.82 35.49
CA ILE A 1084 7.33 8.28 36.39
C ILE A 1084 8.35 7.42 35.64
N GLU A 1085 7.92 6.60 34.68
CA GLU A 1085 8.86 5.86 33.84
C GLU A 1085 9.75 6.78 33.02
N ARG A 1086 9.21 7.88 32.48
CA ARG A 1086 9.99 8.90 31.77
C ARG A 1086 11.01 9.57 32.67
N ILE A 1087 10.60 9.95 33.88
CA ILE A 1087 11.49 10.55 34.87
C ILE A 1087 12.60 9.56 35.23
N ARG A 1088 12.27 8.29 35.50
CA ARG A 1088 13.27 7.23 35.79
C ARG A 1088 14.28 7.03 34.66
N ARG A 1089 13.81 6.98 33.41
CA ARG A 1089 14.72 6.85 32.25
C ARG A 1089 15.68 8.02 32.15
N LEU A 1090 15.26 9.23 32.52
CA LEU A 1090 16.13 10.41 32.56
C LEU A 1090 17.03 10.41 33.79
N THR A 1091 16.56 9.99 34.96
CA THR A 1091 17.38 9.84 36.18
C THR A 1091 18.51 8.82 35.98
N MET A 1092 18.27 7.78 35.18
CA MET A 1092 19.26 6.73 34.87
C MET A 1092 20.21 7.07 33.72
N ALA A 1093 19.89 8.08 32.91
CA ALA A 1093 20.67 8.49 31.73
C ALA A 1093 21.64 9.61 32.10
#